data_AF-A0A2V8HIR8-F1
#
_entry.id   AF-A0A2V8HIR8-F1
#
_cell.length_a   1.000
_cell.length_b   1.000
_cell.length_c   1.000
_cell.angle_alpha   90.00
_cell.angle_beta   90.00
_cell.angle_gamma   90.00
#
_symmetry.space_group_name_H-M   'P 1'
#
loop_
_entity.id
_entity.type
_entity.pdbx_description
1 polymer ?
#
loop_
_entity_poly.entity_id
_entity_poly.type
_entity_poly.pdbx_seq_one_letter_code
_entity_poly.pdbx_strand_id
1 'polypeptide(L)'
;MESAREARLLVEDAIGRLKRGEPTPAIYLLSSAIPRLSDEPDDEHRFWLANALFHLGVALEKGELHEKALGRFTECVARFGDSRDEQTSALIDEASISAGLTAVRAGRLDEALQYLEKSIERRRDASNVDERRALSRALINRAAVVRKTARVEEAALAYEAVSDRLRADDDPVICRDVAVALHEKARMLEGAGLADRAAAAFRAFLAECGSSPDPAIAERVLEARSHLSDAARAGGAGDAAREIGVSRQGRFLVETGANQLQQNELKAAIEQCEAAIRVFGDEVRGEDRTWLAHAMNNRASALERLNRDDEALAAYGTVIERFAEATEREVRSRVTSALINAATVAGAIGRFDEALESIETVVQRIGDASGMQERRSLANAMYNRATVLKFASRVEEAVAAFDATAARFASDQDPHVHRFVALALYNKAAALAESGSIDRSVPAFRATVAGCSSSTDPVVRERVARALYGLTGSLLTLGRVEEANAAIEELIARFGSAPEPAVQEIIGRMIMRSPELIARLAPAAHAWDSAYNRQMFGSLINELRDHPEALDRALGDHERMLNDQAARSARGHAEAIAVLDAWWTRQKPFALFLRNFVSEASDIAVPMGLEFPFRAGLILPGYSHAFEARVQAALGTGVPVISISNPSPHLTASERIPKLELNNHIWPSVLDVLIDAAGLIVMWMNAASPGVFDELNAIVTHGRQDSTMVIVSASVEEQVPVIAELRKAQLEAGGAPADPAIPRFALVINQGDLPEEGGTPLPQVTNLVERLGLRS
;
A
#
# COMPACT_ATOMS: atom_id res chain seq x y z
N MET A 1 -25.43 -3.79 32.33
CA MET A 1 -25.15 -2.60 33.17
C MET A 1 -23.65 -2.37 33.36
N GLU A 2 -22.85 -3.33 33.85
CA GLU A 2 -21.40 -3.15 34.06
C GLU A 2 -20.63 -2.93 32.73
N SER A 3 -20.91 -3.74 31.71
CA SER A 3 -20.36 -3.59 30.34
C SER A 3 -20.69 -2.25 29.67
N ALA A 4 -21.87 -1.66 29.95
CA ALA A 4 -22.27 -0.38 29.36
C ALA A 4 -21.55 0.80 30.04
N ARG A 5 -21.33 0.72 31.36
CA ARG A 5 -20.57 1.72 32.11
C ARG A 5 -19.10 1.73 31.71
N GLU A 6 -18.51 0.56 31.50
CA GLU A 6 -17.15 0.44 30.97
C GLU A 6 -17.03 1.00 29.55
N ALA A 7 -18.01 0.73 28.68
CA ALA A 7 -18.02 1.26 27.32
C ALA A 7 -18.07 2.81 27.29
N ARG A 8 -18.84 3.43 28.19
CA ARG A 8 -18.88 4.90 28.33
C ARG A 8 -17.52 5.50 28.69
N LEU A 9 -16.82 4.89 29.65
CA LEU A 9 -15.46 5.33 30.04
C LEU A 9 -14.46 5.22 28.88
N LEU A 10 -14.58 4.19 28.04
CA LEU A 10 -13.75 4.04 26.84
C LEU A 10 -14.04 5.14 25.82
N VAL A 11 -15.30 5.52 25.61
CA VAL A 11 -15.69 6.63 24.71
C VAL A 11 -15.13 7.95 25.24
N GLU A 12 -15.25 8.22 26.54
CA GLU A 12 -14.74 9.44 27.16
C GLU A 12 -13.21 9.55 27.07
N ASP A 13 -12.46 8.48 27.36
CA ASP A 13 -11.01 8.48 27.20
C ASP A 13 -10.63 8.70 25.73
N ALA A 14 -11.31 8.04 24.79
CA ALA A 14 -11.06 8.24 23.37
C ALA A 14 -11.25 9.70 22.93
N ILE A 15 -12.30 10.37 23.40
CA ILE A 15 -12.52 11.80 23.13
C ILE A 15 -11.36 12.63 23.72
N GLY A 16 -10.88 12.29 24.92
CA GLY A 16 -9.69 12.90 25.51
C GLY A 16 -8.43 12.74 24.66
N ARG A 17 -8.20 11.54 24.12
CA ARG A 17 -7.10 11.22 23.19
C ARG A 17 -7.20 12.03 21.89
N LEU A 18 -8.40 12.16 21.33
CA LEU A 18 -8.62 12.97 20.12
C LEU A 18 -8.32 14.45 20.31
N LYS A 19 -8.55 15.00 21.51
CA LYS A 19 -8.19 16.38 21.86
C LYS A 19 -6.67 16.57 21.96
N ARG A 20 -5.92 15.54 22.34
CA ARG A 20 -4.45 15.52 22.39
C ARG A 20 -3.78 15.21 21.05
N GLY A 21 -4.55 14.96 19.99
CA GLY A 21 -4.01 14.62 18.68
C GLY A 21 -3.54 13.16 18.57
N GLU A 22 -4.13 12.26 19.36
CA GLU A 22 -3.80 10.83 19.37
C GLU A 22 -4.94 10.01 18.68
N PRO A 23 -5.04 9.98 17.34
CA PRO A 23 -6.14 9.32 16.64
C PRO A 23 -6.09 7.78 16.75
N THR A 24 -4.90 7.17 16.69
CA THR A 24 -4.75 5.71 16.72
C THR A 24 -5.24 5.07 18.02
N PRO A 25 -4.86 5.58 19.23
CA PRO A 25 -5.45 5.09 20.47
C PRO A 25 -6.96 5.32 20.56
N ALA A 26 -7.45 6.45 20.04
CA ALA A 26 -8.88 6.73 20.03
C ALA A 26 -9.68 5.74 19.16
N ILE A 27 -9.17 5.40 17.96
CA ILE A 27 -9.77 4.38 17.07
C ILE A 27 -9.91 3.05 17.83
N TYR A 28 -8.87 2.62 18.54
CA TYR A 28 -8.88 1.38 19.31
C TYR A 28 -9.93 1.38 20.42
N LEU A 29 -9.96 2.44 21.23
CA LEU A 29 -10.90 2.58 22.35
C LEU A 29 -12.35 2.62 21.86
N LEU A 30 -12.63 3.35 20.78
CA LEU A 30 -13.98 3.47 20.22
C LEU A 30 -14.44 2.19 19.53
N SER A 31 -13.55 1.52 18.77
CA SER A 31 -13.84 0.21 18.17
C SER A 31 -14.10 -0.87 19.23
N SER A 32 -13.49 -0.71 20.41
CA SER A 32 -13.73 -1.56 21.57
C SER A 32 -15.04 -1.22 22.29
N ALA A 33 -15.44 0.05 22.33
CA ALA A 33 -16.65 0.49 23.01
C ALA A 33 -17.93 0.14 22.24
N ILE A 34 -17.93 0.28 20.92
CA ILE A 34 -19.14 0.12 20.07
C ILE A 34 -19.83 -1.25 20.25
N PRO A 35 -19.15 -2.40 20.22
CA PRO A 35 -19.82 -3.70 20.40
C PRO A 35 -20.38 -3.92 21.81
N ARG A 36 -19.97 -3.10 22.79
CA ARG A 36 -20.40 -3.18 24.20
C ARG A 36 -21.56 -2.21 24.51
N LEU A 37 -21.92 -1.37 23.55
CA LEU A 37 -23.08 -0.48 23.59
C LEU A 37 -24.22 -1.13 22.80
N SER A 38 -25.43 -1.17 23.38
CA SER A 38 -26.62 -1.77 22.77
C SER A 38 -27.47 -0.72 22.04
N ASP A 39 -28.20 -1.15 21.01
CA ASP A 39 -29.31 -0.38 20.38
C ASP A 39 -30.57 -0.42 21.27
N GLU A 40 -30.40 -0.32 22.59
CA GLU A 40 -31.53 -0.27 23.54
C GLU A 40 -32.37 1.01 23.30
N PRO A 41 -33.70 0.94 23.50
CA PRO A 41 -34.60 2.00 23.08
C PRO A 41 -34.57 3.26 23.95
N ASP A 42 -33.80 3.29 25.04
CA ASP A 42 -33.67 4.48 25.86
C ASP A 42 -32.67 5.49 25.27
N ASP A 43 -32.96 6.77 25.50
CA ASP A 43 -32.22 7.88 24.91
C ASP A 43 -30.75 7.91 25.33
N GLU A 44 -30.41 7.38 26.52
CA GLU A 44 -29.03 7.38 27.02
C GLU A 44 -28.15 6.37 26.26
N HIS A 45 -28.62 5.14 26.02
CA HIS A 45 -27.87 4.17 25.24
C HIS A 45 -27.76 4.58 23.76
N ARG A 46 -28.83 5.11 23.16
CA ARG A 46 -28.80 5.67 21.80
C ARG A 46 -27.79 6.80 21.67
N PHE A 47 -27.76 7.72 22.62
CA PHE A 47 -26.79 8.82 22.64
C PHE A 47 -25.35 8.29 22.66
N TRP A 48 -25.01 7.39 23.59
CA TRP A 48 -23.63 6.90 23.71
C TRP A 48 -23.15 6.09 22.51
N LEU A 49 -24.03 5.33 21.87
CA LEU A 49 -23.68 4.60 20.65
C LEU A 49 -23.52 5.57 19.46
N ALA A 50 -24.41 6.55 19.30
CA ALA A 50 -24.25 7.61 18.29
C ALA A 50 -22.96 8.42 18.51
N ASN A 51 -22.64 8.75 19.76
CA ASN A 51 -21.45 9.49 20.17
C ASN A 51 -20.17 8.68 19.87
N ALA A 52 -20.17 7.38 20.15
CA ALA A 52 -19.06 6.49 19.83
C ALA A 52 -18.83 6.36 18.31
N LEU A 53 -19.89 6.18 17.52
CA LEU A 53 -19.81 6.09 16.06
C LEU A 53 -19.32 7.40 15.43
N PHE A 54 -19.85 8.54 15.89
CA PHE A 54 -19.42 9.86 15.43
C PHE A 54 -17.93 10.08 15.71
N HIS A 55 -17.48 9.88 16.95
CA HIS A 55 -16.09 10.10 17.30
C HIS A 55 -15.14 9.07 16.68
N LEU A 56 -15.62 7.85 16.37
CA LEU A 56 -14.83 6.90 15.60
C LEU A 56 -14.63 7.42 14.17
N GLY A 57 -15.68 7.96 13.55
CA GLY A 57 -15.56 8.66 12.26
C GLY A 57 -14.53 9.80 12.33
N VAL A 58 -14.57 10.64 13.37
CA VAL A 58 -13.59 11.72 13.57
C VAL A 58 -12.16 11.18 13.75
N ALA A 59 -12.00 10.10 14.49
CA ALA A 59 -10.71 9.46 14.73
C ALA A 59 -10.12 8.87 13.43
N LEU A 60 -10.95 8.21 12.64
CA LEU A 60 -10.61 7.66 11.34
C LEU A 60 -10.26 8.76 10.32
N GLU A 61 -10.98 9.89 10.31
CA GLU A 61 -10.63 11.06 9.48
C GLU A 61 -9.25 11.62 9.84
N LYS A 62 -8.96 11.77 11.15
CA LYS A 62 -7.65 12.22 11.62
C LYS A 62 -6.53 11.22 11.32
N GLY A 63 -6.87 9.95 11.11
CA GLY A 63 -5.97 8.89 10.67
C GLY A 63 -5.91 8.71 9.15
N GLU A 64 -6.50 9.63 8.37
CA GLU A 64 -6.54 9.60 6.89
C GLU A 64 -7.26 8.36 6.30
N LEU A 65 -8.16 7.74 7.06
CA LEU A 65 -8.97 6.58 6.66
C LEU A 65 -10.37 6.99 6.17
N HIS A 66 -10.42 7.79 5.10
CA HIS A 66 -11.64 8.49 4.64
C HIS A 66 -12.85 7.59 4.37
N GLU A 67 -12.68 6.47 3.66
CA GLU A 67 -13.79 5.56 3.36
C GLU A 67 -14.39 4.93 4.63
N LYS A 68 -13.55 4.62 5.62
CA LYS A 68 -14.01 4.05 6.89
C LYS A 68 -14.68 5.10 7.74
N ALA A 69 -14.15 6.31 7.75
CA ALA A 69 -14.77 7.43 8.44
C ALA A 69 -16.17 7.74 7.86
N LEU A 70 -16.28 7.78 6.53
CA LEU A 70 -17.56 7.93 5.84
C LEU A 70 -18.54 6.82 6.23
N GLY A 71 -18.08 5.57 6.26
CA GLY A 71 -18.87 4.43 6.74
C GLY A 71 -19.44 4.65 8.14
N ARG A 72 -18.66 5.18 9.09
CA ARG A 72 -19.13 5.42 10.48
C ARG A 72 -20.06 6.61 10.61
N PHE A 73 -19.81 7.70 9.89
CA PHE A 73 -20.74 8.83 9.88
C PHE A 73 -22.09 8.44 9.27
N THR A 74 -22.07 7.72 8.15
CA THR A 74 -23.30 7.26 7.49
C THR A 74 -24.05 6.22 8.31
N GLU A 75 -23.35 5.33 9.00
CA GLU A 75 -23.94 4.40 9.97
C GLU A 75 -24.64 5.13 11.12
N CYS A 76 -23.99 6.15 11.69
CA CYS A 76 -24.59 6.99 12.74
C CYS A 76 -25.88 7.68 12.25
N VAL A 77 -25.84 8.29 11.05
CA VAL A 77 -27.01 8.96 10.47
C VAL A 77 -28.13 7.97 10.13
N ALA A 78 -27.79 6.79 9.60
CA ALA A 78 -28.77 5.79 9.20
C ALA A 78 -29.48 5.16 10.41
N ARG A 79 -28.75 4.88 11.49
CA ARG A 79 -29.31 4.24 12.70
C ARG A 79 -30.13 5.19 13.57
N PHE A 80 -29.72 6.45 13.68
CA PHE A 80 -30.29 7.36 14.67
C PHE A 80 -31.04 8.55 14.05
N GLY A 81 -31.09 8.67 12.72
CA GLY A 81 -31.59 9.84 12.00
C GLY A 81 -33.05 10.24 12.24
N ASP A 82 -33.82 9.45 12.98
CA ASP A 82 -35.20 9.69 13.42
C ASP A 82 -35.33 10.08 14.91
N SER A 83 -34.20 10.19 15.63
CA SER A 83 -34.18 10.48 17.05
C SER A 83 -34.81 11.85 17.35
N ARG A 84 -35.62 11.89 18.41
CA ARG A 84 -36.24 13.13 18.94
C ARG A 84 -35.51 13.69 20.15
N ASP A 85 -34.49 12.97 20.64
CA ASP A 85 -33.59 13.45 21.69
C ASP A 85 -32.68 14.54 21.14
N GLU A 86 -32.61 15.67 21.86
CA GLU A 86 -31.90 16.87 21.43
C GLU A 86 -30.39 16.63 21.28
N GLN A 87 -29.78 15.87 22.21
CA GLN A 87 -28.34 15.60 22.22
C GLN A 87 -27.94 14.65 21.09
N THR A 88 -28.73 13.61 20.87
CA THR A 88 -28.52 12.65 19.79
C THR A 88 -28.77 13.29 18.42
N SER A 89 -29.81 14.13 18.30
CA SER A 89 -30.11 14.90 17.08
C SER A 89 -28.93 15.79 16.68
N ALA A 90 -28.34 16.53 17.62
CA ALA A 90 -27.16 17.35 17.38
C ALA A 90 -25.94 16.54 16.88
N LEU A 91 -25.72 15.34 17.43
CA LEU A 91 -24.64 14.43 16.99
C LEU A 91 -24.85 13.91 15.58
N ILE A 92 -26.07 13.52 15.21
CA ILE A 92 -26.42 13.05 13.87
C ILE A 92 -26.17 14.15 12.83
N ASP A 93 -26.44 15.38 13.23
CA ASP A 93 -26.27 16.56 12.41
C ASP A 93 -24.79 16.86 12.14
N GLU A 94 -23.95 16.79 13.18
CA GLU A 94 -22.49 16.86 13.03
C GLU A 94 -21.94 15.67 12.23
N ALA A 95 -22.51 14.48 12.40
CA ALA A 95 -22.19 13.31 11.59
C ALA A 95 -22.58 13.52 10.12
N SER A 96 -23.71 14.17 9.82
CA SER A 96 -24.16 14.45 8.45
C SER A 96 -23.26 15.47 7.76
N ILE A 97 -22.85 16.55 8.46
CA ILE A 97 -21.86 17.52 7.95
C ILE A 97 -20.52 16.81 7.70
N SER A 98 -20.07 16.00 8.67
CA SER A 98 -18.79 15.30 8.58
C SER A 98 -18.79 14.25 7.48
N ALA A 99 -19.91 13.54 7.26
CA ALA A 99 -20.12 12.67 6.11
C ALA A 99 -20.01 13.45 4.80
N GLY A 100 -20.67 14.61 4.70
CA GLY A 100 -20.57 15.48 3.53
C GLY A 100 -19.14 15.90 3.22
N LEU A 101 -18.40 16.39 4.22
CA LEU A 101 -16.99 16.79 4.07
C LEU A 101 -16.09 15.61 3.71
N THR A 102 -16.32 14.45 4.32
CA THR A 102 -15.53 13.23 4.06
C THR A 102 -15.83 12.68 2.66
N ALA A 103 -17.09 12.70 2.23
CA ALA A 103 -17.48 12.32 0.88
C ALA A 103 -16.83 13.23 -0.17
N VAL A 104 -16.67 14.54 0.10
CA VAL A 104 -15.89 15.44 -0.77
C VAL A 104 -14.42 15.00 -0.87
N ARG A 105 -13.79 14.61 0.25
CA ARG A 105 -12.41 14.09 0.25
C ARG A 105 -12.29 12.76 -0.49
N ALA A 106 -13.33 11.94 -0.44
CA ALA A 106 -13.44 10.68 -1.16
C ALA A 106 -13.89 10.84 -2.64
N GLY A 107 -14.10 12.07 -3.13
CA GLY A 107 -14.53 12.32 -4.51
C GLY A 107 -16.01 12.01 -4.80
N ARG A 108 -16.82 11.68 -3.78
CA ARG A 108 -18.24 11.30 -3.89
C ARG A 108 -19.14 12.53 -3.76
N LEU A 109 -19.03 13.45 -4.72
CA LEU A 109 -19.65 14.79 -4.64
C LEU A 109 -21.18 14.78 -4.60
N ASP A 110 -21.83 13.88 -5.34
CA ASP A 110 -23.31 13.76 -5.33
C ASP A 110 -23.85 13.29 -3.97
N GLU A 111 -23.14 12.37 -3.32
CA GLU A 111 -23.48 11.90 -1.98
C GLU A 111 -23.21 12.98 -0.94
N ALA A 112 -22.12 13.72 -1.09
CA ALA A 112 -21.84 14.87 -0.24
C ALA A 112 -22.99 15.89 -0.26
N LEU A 113 -23.54 16.18 -1.45
CA LEU A 113 -24.72 17.05 -1.59
C LEU A 113 -25.93 16.48 -0.85
N GLN A 114 -26.23 15.19 -1.01
CA GLN A 114 -27.36 14.55 -0.33
C GLN A 114 -27.26 14.64 1.21
N TYR A 115 -26.08 14.41 1.78
CA TYR A 115 -25.89 14.52 3.23
C TYR A 115 -26.04 15.94 3.74
N LEU A 116 -25.49 16.92 3.01
CA LEU A 116 -25.57 18.33 3.37
C LEU A 116 -27.00 18.87 3.23
N GLU A 117 -27.73 18.48 2.18
CA GLU A 117 -29.13 18.89 1.96
C GLU A 117 -30.06 18.37 3.04
N LYS A 118 -29.95 17.09 3.41
CA LYS A 118 -30.71 16.52 4.55
C LYS A 118 -30.43 17.26 5.85
N SER A 119 -29.17 17.64 6.06
CA SER A 119 -28.75 18.38 7.25
C SER A 119 -29.27 19.83 7.28
N ILE A 120 -29.40 20.47 6.12
CA ILE A 120 -30.02 21.79 5.96
C ILE A 120 -31.54 21.70 6.19
N GLU A 121 -32.21 20.68 5.64
CA GLU A 121 -33.65 20.47 5.79
C GLU A 121 -34.07 20.28 7.26
N ARG A 122 -33.33 19.46 8.01
CA ARG A 122 -33.59 19.26 9.45
C ARG A 122 -33.50 20.54 10.27
N ARG A 123 -32.65 21.48 9.84
CA ARG A 123 -32.39 22.75 10.52
C ARG A 123 -33.04 23.95 9.86
N ARG A 124 -34.07 23.72 9.05
CA ARG A 124 -34.79 24.81 8.38
C ARG A 124 -35.31 25.87 9.35
N ASP A 125 -35.73 25.44 10.54
CA ASP A 125 -36.32 26.27 11.59
C ASP A 125 -35.41 26.42 12.84
N ALA A 126 -34.09 26.28 12.64
CA ALA A 126 -33.08 26.39 13.70
C ALA A 126 -33.27 27.65 14.56
N SER A 127 -33.40 27.46 15.87
CA SER A 127 -33.79 28.53 16.80
C SER A 127 -32.71 28.86 17.82
N ASN A 128 -31.94 27.87 18.29
CA ASN A 128 -30.82 28.08 19.19
C ASN A 128 -29.51 28.37 18.41
N VAL A 129 -28.51 28.91 19.10
CA VAL A 129 -27.26 29.39 18.46
C VAL A 129 -26.47 28.25 17.82
N ASP A 130 -26.42 27.08 18.44
CA ASP A 130 -25.61 25.95 17.96
C ASP A 130 -26.21 25.32 16.69
N GLU A 131 -27.53 25.18 16.63
CA GLU A 131 -28.25 24.77 15.42
C GLU A 131 -28.04 25.77 14.27
N ARG A 132 -28.10 27.08 14.55
CA ARG A 132 -27.88 28.11 13.51
C ARG A 132 -26.45 28.11 13.00
N ARG A 133 -25.45 27.90 13.86
CA ARG A 133 -24.04 27.73 13.46
C ARG A 133 -23.83 26.49 12.60
N ALA A 134 -24.47 25.38 12.95
CA ALA A 134 -24.33 24.15 12.19
C ALA A 134 -25.08 24.22 10.84
N LEU A 135 -26.23 24.91 10.78
CA LEU A 135 -26.91 25.27 9.52
C LEU A 135 -26.00 26.12 8.62
N SER A 136 -25.35 27.14 9.18
CA SER A 136 -24.38 27.99 8.47
C SER A 136 -23.26 27.18 7.82
N ARG A 137 -22.63 26.31 8.61
CA ARG A 137 -21.58 25.40 8.14
C ARG A 137 -22.06 24.44 7.05
N ALA A 138 -23.27 23.89 7.18
CA ALA A 138 -23.85 23.02 6.16
C ALA A 138 -24.12 23.76 4.83
N LEU A 139 -24.63 25.00 4.89
CA LEU A 139 -24.89 25.84 3.72
C LEU A 139 -23.59 26.22 2.97
N ILE A 140 -22.54 26.61 3.68
CA ILE A 140 -21.23 26.91 3.07
C ILE A 140 -20.63 25.67 2.41
N ASN A 141 -20.63 24.54 3.13
CA ASN A 141 -20.08 23.31 2.59
C ASN A 141 -20.85 22.88 1.35
N ARG A 142 -22.18 23.00 1.33
CA ARG A 142 -22.99 22.73 0.14
C ARG A 142 -22.58 23.64 -1.02
N ALA A 143 -22.45 24.95 -0.80
CA ALA A 143 -22.01 25.89 -1.83
C ALA A 143 -20.61 25.54 -2.37
N ALA A 144 -19.70 25.10 -1.50
CA ALA A 144 -18.37 24.63 -1.90
C ALA A 144 -18.39 23.33 -2.71
N VAL A 145 -19.32 22.41 -2.43
CA VAL A 145 -19.53 21.20 -3.25
C VAL A 145 -20.16 21.56 -4.60
N VAL A 146 -21.18 22.41 -4.62
CA VAL A 146 -21.79 22.91 -5.88
C VAL A 146 -20.75 23.59 -6.75
N ARG A 147 -19.81 24.36 -6.19
CA ARG A 147 -18.69 24.95 -6.94
C ARG A 147 -17.82 23.90 -7.65
N LYS A 148 -17.71 22.69 -7.11
CA LYS A 148 -16.94 21.59 -7.72
C LYS A 148 -17.71 20.84 -8.81
N THR A 149 -19.04 20.81 -8.75
CA THR A 149 -19.89 19.99 -9.62
C THR A 149 -20.69 20.77 -10.66
N ALA A 150 -20.92 22.06 -10.45
CA ALA A 150 -21.84 22.87 -11.23
C ALA A 150 -21.16 24.04 -11.94
N ARG A 151 -21.90 24.65 -12.87
CA ARG A 151 -21.44 25.86 -13.58
C ARG A 151 -21.29 27.03 -12.61
N VAL A 152 -20.42 27.98 -12.96
CA VAL A 152 -20.08 29.16 -12.14
C VAL A 152 -21.34 29.94 -11.71
N GLU A 153 -22.38 30.00 -12.55
CA GLU A 153 -23.64 30.65 -12.21
C GLU A 153 -24.39 29.96 -11.06
N GLU A 154 -24.48 28.63 -11.08
CA GLU A 154 -25.18 27.84 -10.07
C GLU A 154 -24.42 27.87 -8.74
N ALA A 155 -23.09 27.81 -8.79
CA ALA A 155 -22.24 27.98 -7.61
C ALA A 155 -22.37 29.39 -7.01
N ALA A 156 -22.49 30.43 -7.83
CA ALA A 156 -22.67 31.80 -7.35
C ALA A 156 -24.01 31.98 -6.63
N LEU A 157 -25.08 31.34 -7.13
CA LEU A 157 -26.38 31.30 -6.47
C LEU A 157 -26.33 30.52 -5.15
N ALA A 158 -25.59 29.42 -5.10
CA ALA A 158 -25.44 28.64 -3.87
C ALA A 158 -24.74 29.43 -2.76
N TYR A 159 -23.68 30.18 -3.07
CA TYR A 159 -23.03 31.06 -2.09
C TYR A 159 -23.89 32.27 -1.69
N GLU A 160 -24.70 32.80 -2.62
CA GLU A 160 -25.64 33.89 -2.33
C GLU A 160 -26.75 33.45 -1.36
N ALA A 161 -27.27 32.22 -1.53
CA ALA A 161 -28.27 31.65 -0.65
C ALA A 161 -27.81 31.55 0.82
N VAL A 162 -26.50 31.42 1.07
CA VAL A 162 -25.93 31.48 2.43
C VAL A 162 -26.22 32.84 3.07
N SER A 163 -25.87 33.91 2.35
CA SER A 163 -26.08 35.29 2.81
C SER A 163 -27.56 35.61 2.94
N ASP A 164 -28.39 35.26 1.96
CA ASP A 164 -29.83 35.53 2.01
C ASP A 164 -30.51 34.90 3.23
N ARG A 165 -30.03 33.71 3.64
CA ARG A 165 -30.60 32.97 4.76
C ARG A 165 -30.13 33.48 6.13
N LEU A 166 -28.92 34.03 6.23
CA LEU A 166 -28.20 34.24 7.50
C LEU A 166 -27.72 35.68 7.76
N ARG A 167 -27.85 36.61 6.81
CA ARG A 167 -27.36 38.00 6.95
C ARG A 167 -27.91 38.78 8.16
N ALA A 168 -29.04 38.38 8.71
CA ALA A 168 -29.67 39.04 9.86
C ALA A 168 -29.22 38.45 11.22
N ASP A 169 -28.37 37.42 11.22
CA ASP A 169 -27.84 36.82 12.45
C ASP A 169 -26.72 37.69 13.04
N ASP A 170 -26.65 37.77 14.36
CA ASP A 170 -25.66 38.55 15.11
C ASP A 170 -24.55 37.69 15.73
N ASP A 171 -24.61 36.36 15.57
CA ASP A 171 -23.57 35.45 16.05
C ASP A 171 -22.25 35.65 15.29
N PRO A 172 -21.12 35.91 15.97
CA PRO A 172 -19.85 36.17 15.32
C PRO A 172 -19.34 35.05 14.39
N VAL A 173 -19.66 33.79 14.68
CA VAL A 173 -19.26 32.66 13.83
C VAL A 173 -20.06 32.68 12.53
N ILE A 174 -21.38 32.92 12.62
CA ILE A 174 -22.26 33.02 11.46
C ILE A 174 -21.90 34.23 10.60
N CYS A 175 -21.57 35.37 11.21
CA CYS A 175 -21.10 36.55 10.46
C CYS A 175 -19.81 36.27 9.67
N ARG A 176 -18.86 35.50 10.23
CA ARG A 176 -17.65 35.08 9.51
C ARG A 176 -17.98 34.16 8.35
N ASP A 177 -18.88 33.22 8.57
CA ASP A 177 -19.35 32.27 7.57
C ASP A 177 -20.01 32.98 6.38
N VAL A 178 -20.91 33.94 6.64
CA VAL A 178 -21.51 34.80 5.60
C VAL A 178 -20.45 35.60 4.85
N ALA A 179 -19.48 36.17 5.57
CA ALA A 179 -18.36 36.89 4.96
C ALA A 179 -17.51 35.99 4.05
N VAL A 180 -17.24 34.75 4.47
CA VAL A 180 -16.54 33.74 3.65
C VAL A 180 -17.35 33.42 2.40
N ALA A 181 -18.65 33.15 2.52
CA ALA A 181 -19.49 32.82 1.37
C ALA A 181 -19.53 33.93 0.31
N LEU A 182 -19.72 35.18 0.73
CA LEU A 182 -19.74 36.34 -0.17
C LEU A 182 -18.38 36.59 -0.83
N HIS A 183 -17.29 36.42 -0.08
CA HIS A 183 -15.94 36.57 -0.61
C HIS A 183 -15.58 35.45 -1.60
N GLU A 184 -15.89 34.19 -1.28
CA GLU A 184 -15.68 33.04 -2.18
C GLU A 184 -16.49 33.17 -3.47
N LYS A 185 -17.74 33.67 -3.40
CA LYS A 185 -18.53 34.03 -4.58
C LYS A 185 -17.80 35.03 -5.46
N ALA A 186 -17.26 36.10 -4.88
CA ALA A 186 -16.56 37.16 -5.62
C ALA A 186 -15.25 36.65 -6.27
N ARG A 187 -14.44 35.89 -5.52
CA ARG A 187 -13.20 35.25 -6.00
C ARG A 187 -13.45 34.24 -7.11
N MET A 188 -14.49 33.44 -6.98
CA MET A 188 -14.88 32.48 -8.00
C MET A 188 -15.32 33.19 -9.29
N LEU A 189 -16.13 34.24 -9.20
CA LEU A 189 -16.52 35.05 -10.37
C LEU A 189 -15.30 35.72 -11.02
N GLU A 190 -14.33 36.18 -10.22
CA GLU A 190 -13.07 36.74 -10.71
C GLU A 190 -12.23 35.69 -11.44
N GLY A 191 -12.05 34.50 -10.85
CA GLY A 191 -11.34 33.38 -11.47
C GLY A 191 -12.01 32.86 -12.75
N ALA A 192 -13.33 33.03 -12.88
CA ALA A 192 -14.10 32.74 -14.08
C ALA A 192 -14.02 33.85 -15.15
N GLY A 193 -13.30 34.95 -14.91
CA GLY A 193 -13.15 36.06 -15.84
C GLY A 193 -14.37 36.98 -15.95
N LEU A 194 -15.36 36.84 -15.07
CA LEU A 194 -16.57 37.65 -15.06
C LEU A 194 -16.36 38.95 -14.27
N ALA A 195 -15.42 39.78 -14.72
CA ALA A 195 -14.89 40.93 -13.98
C ALA A 195 -15.96 41.89 -13.43
N ASP A 196 -16.98 42.24 -14.22
CA ASP A 196 -18.06 43.13 -13.77
C ASP A 196 -18.91 42.51 -12.66
N ARG A 197 -19.18 41.19 -12.75
CA ARG A 197 -19.94 40.45 -11.74
C ARG A 197 -19.11 40.21 -10.49
N ALA A 198 -17.81 39.96 -10.64
CA ALA A 198 -16.87 39.86 -9.53
C ALA A 198 -16.75 41.19 -8.78
N ALA A 199 -16.62 42.30 -9.51
CA ALA A 199 -16.59 43.64 -8.92
C ALA A 199 -17.92 44.02 -8.25
N ALA A 200 -19.06 43.57 -8.79
CA ALA A 200 -20.35 43.70 -8.12
C ALA A 200 -20.42 42.86 -6.83
N ALA A 201 -19.91 41.63 -6.86
CA ALA A 201 -19.87 40.75 -5.69
C ALA A 201 -18.91 41.26 -4.59
N PHE A 202 -17.72 41.77 -4.94
CA PHE A 202 -16.82 42.42 -3.97
C PHE A 202 -17.43 43.68 -3.36
N ARG A 203 -18.21 44.46 -4.14
CA ARG A 203 -18.98 45.59 -3.61
C ARG A 203 -20.07 45.13 -2.64
N ALA A 204 -20.80 44.07 -2.96
CA ALA A 204 -21.81 43.49 -2.06
C ALA A 204 -21.18 42.97 -0.77
N PHE A 205 -20.05 42.26 -0.85
CA PHE A 205 -19.27 41.83 0.32
C PHE A 205 -18.83 43.02 1.19
N LEU A 206 -18.31 44.11 0.59
CA LEU A 206 -17.90 45.29 1.35
C LEU A 206 -19.08 46.05 1.95
N ALA A 207 -20.25 46.06 1.30
CA ALA A 207 -21.46 46.65 1.86
C ALA A 207 -21.92 45.91 3.12
N GLU A 208 -21.83 44.57 3.10
CA GLU A 208 -22.27 43.72 4.21
C GLU A 208 -21.23 43.65 5.34
N CYS A 209 -19.95 43.48 5.00
CA CYS A 209 -18.89 43.12 5.95
C CYS A 209 -17.80 44.21 6.13
N GLY A 210 -17.83 45.28 5.34
CA GLY A 210 -16.72 46.24 5.23
C GLY A 210 -16.46 47.12 6.46
N SER A 211 -17.39 47.14 7.42
CA SER A 211 -17.28 47.83 8.71
C SER A 211 -17.15 46.86 9.88
N SER A 212 -17.00 45.55 9.63
CA SER A 212 -16.89 44.56 10.69
C SER A 212 -15.62 44.77 11.53
N PRO A 213 -15.71 44.76 12.87
CA PRO A 213 -14.54 44.85 13.75
C PRO A 213 -13.78 43.52 13.86
N ASP A 214 -14.25 42.44 13.23
CA ASP A 214 -13.65 41.11 13.34
C ASP A 214 -12.33 41.02 12.54
N PRO A 215 -11.19 40.74 13.19
CA PRO A 215 -9.90 40.60 12.51
C PRO A 215 -9.87 39.53 11.42
N ALA A 216 -10.66 38.45 11.55
CA ALA A 216 -10.74 37.37 10.57
C ALA A 216 -11.42 37.80 9.25
N ILE A 217 -12.18 38.89 9.28
CA ILE A 217 -12.86 39.49 8.12
C ILE A 217 -12.01 40.63 7.52
N ALA A 218 -11.19 41.30 8.33
CA ALA A 218 -10.40 42.45 7.92
C ALA A 218 -9.47 42.17 6.73
N GLU A 219 -8.82 41.00 6.69
CA GLU A 219 -7.97 40.59 5.58
C GLU A 219 -8.74 40.52 4.24
N ARG A 220 -9.91 39.87 4.26
CA ARG A 220 -10.81 39.76 3.09
C ARG A 220 -11.34 41.13 2.64
N VAL A 221 -11.56 42.05 3.58
CA VAL A 221 -11.94 43.45 3.31
C VAL A 221 -10.81 44.21 2.62
N LEU A 222 -9.57 44.04 3.06
CA LEU A 222 -8.41 44.62 2.37
C LEU A 222 -8.26 44.05 0.96
N GLU A 223 -8.36 42.72 0.81
CA GLU A 223 -8.29 42.05 -0.48
C GLU A 223 -9.37 42.57 -1.44
N ALA A 224 -10.64 42.60 -1.02
CA ALA A 224 -11.75 43.10 -1.82
C ALA A 224 -11.55 44.57 -2.27
N ARG A 225 -10.99 45.43 -1.39
CA ARG A 225 -10.66 46.82 -1.73
C ARG A 225 -9.52 46.91 -2.75
N SER A 226 -8.51 46.05 -2.63
CA SER A 226 -7.42 45.96 -3.60
C SER A 226 -7.95 45.56 -4.98
N HIS A 227 -8.75 44.50 -5.05
CA HIS A 227 -9.35 44.03 -6.30
C HIS A 227 -10.20 45.08 -7.00
N LEU A 228 -11.00 45.86 -6.25
CA LEU A 228 -11.78 46.96 -6.83
C LEU A 228 -10.89 48.13 -7.31
N SER A 229 -9.78 48.41 -6.63
CA SER A 229 -8.79 49.41 -7.03
C SER A 229 -8.04 48.99 -8.30
N ASP A 230 -7.65 47.71 -8.38
CA ASP A 230 -6.95 47.14 -9.52
C ASP A 230 -7.89 46.99 -10.72
N ALA A 231 -9.16 46.64 -10.51
CA ALA A 231 -10.20 46.67 -11.55
C ALA A 231 -10.43 48.09 -12.08
N ALA A 232 -10.42 49.11 -11.22
CA ALA A 232 -10.53 50.50 -11.63
C ALA A 232 -9.31 50.99 -12.43
N ARG A 233 -8.10 50.48 -12.13
CA ARG A 233 -6.87 50.73 -12.91
C ARG A 233 -6.84 49.96 -14.23
N ALA A 234 -7.29 48.71 -14.21
CA ALA A 234 -7.39 47.83 -15.39
C ALA A 234 -8.47 48.29 -16.38
N GLY A 235 -9.52 48.97 -15.91
CA GLY A 235 -10.50 49.64 -16.76
C GLY A 235 -9.91 50.70 -17.70
N GLY A 236 -8.65 51.11 -17.49
CA GLY A 236 -7.87 51.96 -18.41
C GLY A 236 -6.91 51.22 -19.37
N ALA A 237 -6.72 49.91 -19.25
CA ALA A 237 -5.73 49.12 -20.00
C ALA A 237 -6.25 47.71 -20.36
N GLY A 238 -7.24 47.64 -21.26
CA GLY A 238 -8.05 46.44 -21.51
C GLY A 238 -7.31 45.20 -22.04
N ASP A 239 -6.23 45.35 -22.82
CA ASP A 239 -5.57 44.21 -23.48
C ASP A 239 -4.60 43.46 -22.55
N ALA A 240 -3.82 44.18 -21.73
CA ALA A 240 -2.89 43.56 -20.78
C ALA A 240 -3.62 42.84 -19.64
N ALA A 241 -4.75 43.40 -19.16
CA ALA A 241 -5.58 42.74 -18.16
C ALA A 241 -6.23 41.46 -18.70
N ARG A 242 -6.64 41.47 -19.98
CA ARG A 242 -7.16 40.29 -20.68
C ARG A 242 -6.08 39.21 -20.86
N GLU A 243 -4.86 39.57 -21.27
CA GLU A 243 -3.75 38.63 -21.38
C GLU A 243 -3.36 38.00 -20.03
N ILE A 244 -3.29 38.79 -18.95
CA ILE A 244 -3.03 38.28 -17.60
C ILE A 244 -4.15 37.34 -17.13
N GLY A 245 -5.41 37.67 -17.44
CA GLY A 245 -6.56 36.82 -17.13
C GLY A 245 -6.50 35.47 -17.85
N VAL A 246 -6.20 35.48 -19.14
CA VAL A 246 -6.03 34.26 -19.96
C VAL A 246 -4.90 33.39 -19.42
N SER A 247 -3.74 33.99 -19.13
CA SER A 247 -2.58 33.28 -18.57
C SER A 247 -2.91 32.61 -17.22
N ARG A 248 -3.56 33.35 -16.31
CA ARG A 248 -3.90 32.85 -14.97
C ARG A 248 -4.96 31.74 -15.04
N GLN A 249 -5.99 31.92 -15.87
CA GLN A 249 -7.03 30.91 -16.08
C GLN A 249 -6.46 29.64 -16.72
N GLY A 250 -5.63 29.79 -17.75
CA GLY A 250 -4.99 28.67 -18.43
C GLY A 250 -4.14 27.84 -17.47
N ARG A 251 -3.28 28.47 -16.67
CA ARG A 251 -2.42 27.80 -15.69
C ARG A 251 -3.22 27.03 -14.63
N PHE A 252 -4.27 27.65 -14.08
CA PHE A 252 -5.16 26.99 -13.11
C PHE A 252 -5.81 25.71 -13.68
N LEU A 253 -6.25 25.75 -14.93
CA LEU A 253 -6.84 24.59 -15.61
C LEU A 253 -5.80 23.46 -15.82
N VAL A 254 -4.55 23.80 -16.16
CA VAL A 254 -3.47 22.81 -16.28
C VAL A 254 -3.16 22.14 -14.95
N GLU A 255 -3.07 22.91 -13.87
CA GLU A 255 -2.81 22.38 -12.52
C GLU A 255 -3.96 21.49 -12.04
N THR A 256 -5.20 21.93 -12.26
CA THR A 256 -6.40 21.13 -11.94
C THR A 256 -6.40 19.81 -12.71
N GLY A 257 -6.15 19.86 -14.02
CA GLY A 257 -6.07 18.66 -14.86
C GLY A 257 -4.93 17.72 -14.45
N ALA A 258 -3.78 18.26 -14.03
CA ALA A 258 -2.65 17.46 -13.54
C ALA A 258 -2.98 16.74 -12.22
N ASN A 259 -3.65 17.42 -11.29
CA ASN A 259 -4.09 16.81 -10.03
C ASN A 259 -5.11 15.69 -10.27
N GLN A 260 -6.07 15.91 -11.17
CA GLN A 260 -7.06 14.89 -11.56
C GLN A 260 -6.40 13.68 -12.23
N LEU A 261 -5.38 13.91 -13.07
CA LEU A 261 -4.59 12.83 -13.66
C LEU A 261 -3.90 11.99 -12.58
N GLN A 262 -3.33 12.61 -11.54
CA GLN A 262 -2.72 11.88 -10.42
C GLN A 262 -3.76 11.06 -9.64
N GLN A 263 -4.96 11.61 -9.46
CA GLN A 263 -6.09 10.94 -8.81
C GLN A 263 -6.79 9.89 -9.68
N ASN A 264 -6.31 9.67 -10.92
CA ASN A 264 -6.90 8.75 -11.90
C ASN A 264 -8.33 9.16 -12.35
N GLU A 265 -8.69 10.44 -12.24
CA GLU A 265 -9.93 11.03 -12.75
C GLU A 265 -9.77 11.42 -14.23
N LEU A 266 -9.50 10.42 -15.08
CA LEU A 266 -8.96 10.64 -16.43
C LEU A 266 -9.86 11.48 -17.36
N LYS A 267 -11.20 11.31 -17.27
CA LYS A 267 -12.14 12.09 -18.08
C LYS A 267 -12.17 13.56 -17.70
N ALA A 268 -12.21 13.85 -16.39
CA ALA A 268 -12.17 15.21 -15.89
C ALA A 268 -10.83 15.88 -16.23
N ALA A 269 -9.72 15.15 -16.10
CA ALA A 269 -8.40 15.63 -16.50
C ALA A 269 -8.36 16.04 -17.98
N ILE A 270 -8.95 15.24 -18.88
CA ILE A 270 -9.07 15.58 -20.31
C ILE A 270 -9.87 16.88 -20.49
N GLU A 271 -11.02 17.03 -19.83
CA GLU A 271 -11.85 18.22 -19.94
C GLU A 271 -11.11 19.49 -19.50
N GLN A 272 -10.37 19.43 -18.38
CA GLN A 272 -9.58 20.57 -17.90
C GLN A 272 -8.41 20.88 -18.82
N CYS A 273 -7.72 19.86 -19.34
CA CYS A 273 -6.63 20.08 -20.30
C CYS A 273 -7.14 20.67 -21.61
N GLU A 274 -8.29 20.22 -22.11
CA GLU A 274 -8.92 20.79 -23.32
C GLU A 274 -9.41 22.22 -23.08
N ALA A 275 -9.92 22.53 -21.90
CA ALA A 275 -10.27 23.90 -21.52
C ALA A 275 -9.01 24.78 -21.48
N ALA A 276 -7.91 24.31 -20.89
CA ALA A 276 -6.64 25.03 -20.87
C ALA A 276 -6.11 25.30 -22.29
N ILE A 277 -6.15 24.29 -23.17
CA ILE A 277 -5.72 24.41 -24.57
C ILE A 277 -6.54 25.48 -25.30
N ARG A 278 -7.87 25.50 -25.10
CA ARG A 278 -8.75 26.53 -25.68
C ARG A 278 -8.46 27.92 -25.14
N VAL A 279 -8.16 28.04 -23.84
CA VAL A 279 -7.85 29.33 -23.18
C VAL A 279 -6.54 29.91 -23.71
N PHE A 280 -5.47 29.11 -23.78
CA PHE A 280 -4.19 29.58 -24.32
C PHE A 280 -4.27 29.88 -25.83
N GLY A 281 -5.06 29.11 -26.59
CA GLY A 281 -5.27 29.33 -28.01
C GLY A 281 -4.03 29.06 -28.88
N ASP A 282 -4.09 29.46 -30.15
CA ASP A 282 -3.05 29.13 -31.14
C ASP A 282 -1.83 30.06 -31.12
N GLU A 283 -2.03 31.33 -30.80
CA GLU A 283 -1.00 32.38 -30.84
C GLU A 283 -0.26 32.58 -29.50
N VAL A 284 -0.29 31.59 -28.58
CA VAL A 284 0.33 31.70 -27.26
C VAL A 284 1.85 32.00 -27.35
N ARG A 285 2.33 32.93 -26.51
CA ARG A 285 3.74 33.39 -26.47
C ARG A 285 4.31 33.31 -25.06
N GLY A 286 5.64 33.38 -24.97
CA GLY A 286 6.35 33.42 -23.70
C GLY A 286 6.17 32.13 -22.88
N GLU A 287 6.15 32.27 -21.56
CA GLU A 287 6.08 31.15 -20.60
C GLU A 287 4.84 30.27 -20.76
N ASP A 288 3.74 30.83 -21.28
CA ASP A 288 2.48 30.10 -21.45
C ASP A 288 2.57 29.02 -22.55
N ARG A 289 3.58 29.07 -23.43
CA ARG A 289 3.90 27.98 -24.35
C ARG A 289 4.26 26.70 -23.61
N THR A 290 5.01 26.80 -22.50
CA THR A 290 5.35 25.65 -21.66
C THR A 290 4.10 25.05 -21.02
N TRP A 291 3.21 25.90 -20.50
CA TRP A 291 1.95 25.47 -19.90
C TRP A 291 1.00 24.83 -20.91
N LEU A 292 0.93 25.36 -22.13
CA LEU A 292 0.17 24.75 -23.20
C LEU A 292 0.73 23.36 -23.58
N ALA A 293 2.05 23.24 -23.77
CA ALA A 293 2.68 21.95 -24.05
C ALA A 293 2.43 20.93 -22.91
N HIS A 294 2.40 21.40 -21.66
CA HIS A 294 2.07 20.58 -20.50
C HIS A 294 0.60 20.11 -20.53
N ALA A 295 -0.35 21.00 -20.82
CA ALA A 295 -1.76 20.66 -20.96
C ALA A 295 -2.00 19.59 -22.04
N MET A 296 -1.37 19.78 -23.21
CA MET A 296 -1.49 18.85 -24.33
C MET A 296 -0.90 17.47 -24.01
N ASN A 297 0.25 17.41 -23.35
CA ASN A 297 0.84 16.14 -22.89
C ASN A 297 -0.03 15.43 -21.84
N ASN A 298 -0.60 16.17 -20.88
CA ASN A 298 -1.46 15.61 -19.85
C ASN A 298 -2.76 15.06 -20.46
N ARG A 299 -3.33 15.76 -21.46
CA ARG A 299 -4.46 15.26 -22.24
C ARG A 299 -4.13 13.94 -22.93
N ALA A 300 -3.00 13.88 -23.63
CA ALA A 300 -2.56 12.66 -24.33
C ALA A 300 -2.32 11.50 -23.35
N SER A 301 -1.70 11.75 -22.20
CA SER A 301 -1.47 10.74 -21.16
C SER A 301 -2.77 10.25 -20.51
N ALA A 302 -3.76 11.12 -20.35
CA ALA A 302 -5.07 10.73 -19.86
C ALA A 302 -5.81 9.83 -20.86
N LEU A 303 -5.67 10.09 -22.17
CA LEU A 303 -6.21 9.24 -23.23
C LEU A 303 -5.55 7.86 -23.26
N GLU A 304 -4.22 7.82 -23.13
CA GLU A 304 -3.45 6.58 -22.99
C GLU A 304 -3.95 5.74 -21.81
N ARG A 305 -4.10 6.34 -20.61
CA ARG A 305 -4.58 5.62 -19.41
C ARG A 305 -6.03 5.17 -19.51
N LEU A 306 -6.81 5.71 -20.46
CA LEU A 306 -8.15 5.24 -20.82
C LEU A 306 -8.14 4.13 -21.91
N ASN A 307 -6.95 3.67 -22.33
CA ASN A 307 -6.75 2.76 -23.46
C ASN A 307 -7.34 3.31 -24.78
N ARG A 308 -7.32 4.64 -24.96
CA ARG A 308 -7.72 5.32 -26.21
C ARG A 308 -6.46 5.62 -27.01
N ASP A 309 -5.72 4.56 -27.34
CA ASP A 309 -4.32 4.64 -27.78
C ASP A 309 -4.13 5.43 -29.08
N ASP A 310 -4.99 5.24 -30.08
CA ASP A 310 -4.93 6.00 -31.34
C ASP A 310 -5.15 7.52 -31.12
N GLU A 311 -6.06 7.88 -30.20
CA GLU A 311 -6.31 9.28 -29.87
C GLU A 311 -5.17 9.88 -29.03
N ALA A 312 -4.54 9.08 -28.17
CA ALA A 312 -3.35 9.47 -27.43
C ALA A 312 -2.17 9.72 -28.37
N LEU A 313 -1.94 8.83 -29.35
CA LEU A 313 -0.92 9.00 -30.38
C LEU A 313 -1.15 10.25 -31.21
N ALA A 314 -2.38 10.48 -31.68
CA ALA A 314 -2.73 11.69 -32.41
C ALA A 314 -2.49 12.96 -31.56
N ALA A 315 -2.85 12.93 -30.28
CA ALA A 315 -2.64 14.04 -29.36
C ALA A 315 -1.15 14.31 -29.09
N TYR A 316 -0.32 13.28 -28.92
CA TYR A 316 1.13 13.44 -28.83
C TYR A 316 1.73 13.97 -30.13
N GLY A 317 1.27 13.48 -31.29
CA GLY A 317 1.65 14.00 -32.61
C GLY A 317 1.43 15.50 -32.73
N THR A 318 0.27 15.99 -32.25
CA THR A 318 -0.03 17.43 -32.26
C THR A 318 0.95 18.24 -31.39
N VAL A 319 1.42 17.71 -30.26
CA VAL A 319 2.47 18.37 -29.45
C VAL A 319 3.79 18.45 -30.21
N ILE A 320 4.17 17.34 -30.84
CA ILE A 320 5.45 17.19 -31.55
C ILE A 320 5.52 18.15 -32.73
N GLU A 321 4.46 18.21 -33.55
CA GLU A 321 4.37 19.09 -34.71
C GLU A 321 4.33 20.57 -34.29
N ARG A 322 3.45 20.92 -33.35
CA ARG A 322 3.24 22.31 -32.93
C ARG A 322 4.47 22.96 -32.32
N PHE A 323 5.30 22.17 -31.62
CA PHE A 323 6.49 22.66 -30.94
C PHE A 323 7.79 22.11 -31.56
N ALA A 324 7.77 21.70 -32.83
CA ALA A 324 8.92 21.11 -33.50
C ALA A 324 10.16 22.04 -33.49
N GLU A 325 9.94 23.33 -33.76
CA GLU A 325 10.99 24.36 -33.85
C GLU A 325 11.18 25.17 -32.56
N ALA A 326 10.61 24.70 -31.43
CA ALA A 326 10.74 25.41 -30.16
C ALA A 326 12.19 25.37 -29.65
N THR A 327 12.76 26.53 -29.32
CA THR A 327 14.13 26.64 -28.79
C THR A 327 14.15 26.64 -27.26
N GLU A 328 13.03 26.98 -26.63
CA GLU A 328 12.90 27.06 -25.17
C GLU A 328 13.14 25.70 -24.53
N ARG A 329 14.04 25.64 -23.54
CA ARG A 329 14.46 24.38 -22.89
C ARG A 329 13.27 23.59 -22.33
N GLU A 330 12.34 24.26 -21.68
CA GLU A 330 11.19 23.62 -21.05
C GLU A 330 10.22 23.04 -22.08
N VAL A 331 9.95 23.75 -23.18
CA VAL A 331 9.11 23.27 -24.28
C VAL A 331 9.78 22.08 -24.97
N ARG A 332 11.08 22.14 -25.26
CA ARG A 332 11.85 21.00 -25.81
C ARG A 332 11.79 19.77 -24.92
N SER A 333 11.84 19.96 -23.60
CA SER A 333 11.67 18.87 -22.62
C SER A 333 10.27 18.25 -22.74
N ARG A 334 9.21 19.06 -22.88
CA ARG A 334 7.84 18.56 -23.08
C ARG A 334 7.66 17.81 -24.40
N VAL A 335 8.28 18.27 -25.48
CA VAL A 335 8.25 17.54 -26.76
C VAL A 335 9.00 16.21 -26.66
N THR A 336 10.12 16.19 -25.94
CA THR A 336 10.87 14.95 -25.67
C THR A 336 10.02 13.94 -24.91
N SER A 337 9.28 14.38 -23.88
CA SER A 337 8.31 13.53 -23.19
C SER A 337 7.21 13.02 -24.11
N ALA A 338 6.67 13.88 -24.99
CA ALA A 338 5.63 13.49 -25.95
C ALA A 338 6.13 12.38 -26.90
N LEU A 339 7.34 12.52 -27.45
CA LEU A 339 7.94 11.51 -28.33
C LEU A 339 8.18 10.17 -27.61
N ILE A 340 8.71 10.20 -26.38
CA ILE A 340 8.95 8.98 -25.59
C ILE A 340 7.62 8.26 -25.27
N ASN A 341 6.60 9.00 -24.88
CA ASN A 341 5.30 8.43 -24.57
C ASN A 341 4.59 7.91 -25.83
N ALA A 342 4.61 8.67 -26.93
CA ALA A 342 4.08 8.22 -28.21
C ALA A 342 4.73 6.90 -28.65
N ALA A 343 6.06 6.80 -28.54
CA ALA A 343 6.76 5.57 -28.84
C ALA A 343 6.36 4.39 -27.95
N THR A 344 6.09 4.67 -26.67
CA THR A 344 5.67 3.64 -25.70
C THR A 344 4.28 3.12 -26.05
N VAL A 345 3.33 4.02 -26.33
CA VAL A 345 1.97 3.66 -26.76
C VAL A 345 1.98 2.91 -28.09
N ALA A 346 2.67 3.45 -29.10
CA ALA A 346 2.77 2.82 -30.41
C ALA A 346 3.40 1.41 -30.32
N GLY A 347 4.43 1.24 -29.48
CA GLY A 347 5.03 -0.06 -29.19
C GLY A 347 4.05 -1.03 -28.53
N ALA A 348 3.25 -0.56 -27.57
CA ALA A 348 2.27 -1.39 -26.86
C ALA A 348 1.15 -1.91 -27.78
N ILE A 349 0.73 -1.12 -28.77
CA ILE A 349 -0.30 -1.54 -29.76
C ILE A 349 0.27 -2.17 -31.02
N GLY A 350 1.57 -2.47 -31.05
CA GLY A 350 2.22 -3.18 -32.16
C GLY A 350 2.60 -2.33 -33.38
N ARG A 351 2.48 -1.00 -33.31
CA ARG A 351 2.93 -0.05 -34.34
C ARG A 351 4.43 0.24 -34.18
N PHE A 352 5.24 -0.81 -34.30
CA PHE A 352 6.67 -0.76 -33.94
C PHE A 352 7.50 0.24 -34.76
N ASP A 353 7.24 0.39 -36.06
CA ASP A 353 8.03 1.30 -36.90
C ASP A 353 7.80 2.77 -36.53
N GLU A 354 6.56 3.16 -36.20
CA GLU A 354 6.22 4.50 -35.72
C GLU A 354 6.83 4.78 -34.34
N ALA A 355 6.87 3.76 -33.47
CA ALA A 355 7.56 3.86 -32.20
C ALA A 355 9.07 4.09 -32.40
N LEU A 356 9.70 3.37 -33.32
CA LEU A 356 11.12 3.54 -33.64
C LEU A 356 11.42 4.91 -34.25
N GLU A 357 10.56 5.43 -35.12
CA GLU A 357 10.70 6.78 -35.70
C GLU A 357 10.63 7.87 -34.62
N SER A 358 9.68 7.76 -33.71
CA SER A 358 9.54 8.68 -32.57
C SER A 358 10.78 8.67 -31.67
N ILE A 359 11.33 7.47 -31.39
CA ILE A 359 12.54 7.32 -30.58
C ILE A 359 13.78 7.88 -31.29
N GLU A 360 13.92 7.62 -32.59
CA GLU A 360 15.03 8.14 -33.40
C GLU A 360 15.04 9.67 -33.40
N THR A 361 13.84 10.28 -33.49
CA THR A 361 13.68 11.74 -33.36
C THR A 361 14.17 12.26 -31.99
N VAL A 362 13.92 11.53 -30.89
CA VAL A 362 14.44 11.90 -29.56
C VAL A 362 15.96 11.83 -29.54
N VAL A 363 16.54 10.74 -30.03
CA VAL A 363 18.00 10.54 -30.05
C VAL A 363 18.68 11.66 -30.85
N GLN A 364 18.15 12.02 -32.01
CA GLN A 364 18.68 13.09 -32.86
C GLN A 364 18.55 14.47 -32.20
N ARG A 365 17.39 14.77 -31.59
CA ARG A 365 17.14 16.07 -30.94
C ARG A 365 17.99 16.29 -29.69
N ILE A 366 18.24 15.25 -28.90
CA ILE A 366 19.09 15.34 -27.71
C ILE A 366 20.57 15.37 -28.11
N GLY A 367 20.96 14.56 -29.11
CA GLY A 367 22.35 14.48 -29.59
C GLY A 367 23.33 14.17 -28.45
N ASP A 368 24.43 14.93 -28.40
CA ASP A 368 25.49 14.80 -27.38
C ASP A 368 25.33 15.78 -26.20
N ALA A 369 24.10 16.22 -25.91
CA ALA A 369 23.84 17.13 -24.81
C ALA A 369 24.32 16.57 -23.45
N SER A 370 25.01 17.42 -22.68
CA SER A 370 25.69 17.03 -21.44
C SER A 370 24.88 17.26 -20.15
N GLY A 371 23.65 17.77 -20.24
CA GLY A 371 22.83 18.04 -19.06
C GLY A 371 22.24 16.76 -18.44
N MET A 372 22.10 16.74 -17.12
CA MET A 372 21.64 15.54 -16.37
C MET A 372 20.31 15.00 -16.90
N GLN A 373 19.33 15.88 -17.11
CA GLN A 373 18.00 15.47 -17.58
C GLN A 373 18.04 14.97 -19.02
N GLU A 374 18.82 15.61 -19.89
CA GLU A 374 19.04 15.20 -21.27
C GLU A 374 19.68 13.81 -21.34
N ARG A 375 20.68 13.52 -20.50
CA ARG A 375 21.30 12.18 -20.42
C ARG A 375 20.32 11.11 -19.95
N ARG A 376 19.48 11.40 -18.94
CA ARG A 376 18.42 10.48 -18.48
C ARG A 376 17.41 10.18 -19.59
N SER A 377 16.93 11.21 -20.29
CA SER A 377 15.99 11.06 -21.40
C SER A 377 16.60 10.28 -22.56
N LEU A 378 17.87 10.50 -22.88
CA LEU A 378 18.57 9.76 -23.93
C LEU A 378 18.76 8.29 -23.57
N ALA A 379 19.15 7.99 -22.33
CA ALA A 379 19.26 6.61 -21.85
C ALA A 379 17.91 5.87 -21.91
N ASN A 380 16.82 6.54 -21.51
CA ASN A 380 15.47 6.00 -21.62
C ASN A 380 15.08 5.72 -23.09
N ALA A 381 15.30 6.68 -23.99
CA ALA A 381 14.98 6.55 -25.40
C ALA A 381 15.76 5.39 -26.06
N MET A 382 17.08 5.30 -25.82
CA MET A 382 17.90 4.21 -26.37
C MET A 382 17.49 2.83 -25.83
N TYR A 383 17.16 2.74 -24.55
CA TYR A 383 16.63 1.53 -23.93
C TYR A 383 15.25 1.13 -24.51
N ASN A 384 14.35 2.10 -24.69
CA ASN A 384 13.04 1.87 -25.30
C ASN A 384 13.17 1.41 -26.75
N ARG A 385 14.14 1.95 -27.51
CA ARG A 385 14.45 1.50 -28.89
C ARG A 385 14.72 0.01 -28.91
N ALA A 386 15.63 -0.43 -28.04
CA ALA A 386 16.02 -1.84 -27.94
C ALA A 386 14.85 -2.73 -27.50
N THR A 387 14.01 -2.24 -26.59
CA THR A 387 12.82 -2.95 -26.11
C THR A 387 11.75 -3.09 -27.20
N VAL A 388 11.48 -2.04 -27.98
CA VAL A 388 10.57 -2.08 -29.14
C VAL A 388 11.08 -3.08 -30.18
N LEU A 389 12.38 -3.08 -30.49
CA LEU A 389 12.99 -4.07 -31.40
C LEU A 389 12.82 -5.50 -30.88
N LYS A 390 12.97 -5.71 -29.56
CA LYS A 390 12.74 -7.02 -28.92
C LYS A 390 11.29 -7.48 -29.14
N PHE A 391 10.30 -6.64 -28.83
CA PHE A 391 8.88 -6.98 -29.01
C PHE A 391 8.49 -7.17 -30.47
N ALA A 392 9.13 -6.43 -31.39
CA ALA A 392 9.01 -6.64 -32.84
C ALA A 392 9.69 -7.94 -33.33
N SER A 393 10.24 -8.77 -32.44
CA SER A 393 10.98 -9.99 -32.77
C SER A 393 12.23 -9.77 -33.64
N ARG A 394 12.77 -8.55 -33.66
CA ARG A 394 14.01 -8.17 -34.37
C ARG A 394 15.22 -8.35 -33.44
N VAL A 395 15.45 -9.60 -33.05
CA VAL A 395 16.33 -9.97 -31.91
C VAL A 395 17.76 -9.41 -32.06
N GLU A 396 18.40 -9.55 -33.21
CA GLU A 396 19.80 -9.07 -33.36
C GLU A 396 19.91 -7.55 -33.32
N GLU A 397 18.91 -6.84 -33.85
CA GLU A 397 18.86 -5.39 -33.77
C GLU A 397 18.60 -4.93 -32.34
N ALA A 398 17.75 -5.64 -31.61
CA ALA A 398 17.51 -5.39 -30.19
C ALA A 398 18.79 -5.60 -29.37
N VAL A 399 19.51 -6.70 -29.60
CA VAL A 399 20.80 -6.99 -28.94
C VAL A 399 21.81 -5.89 -29.22
N ALA A 400 21.96 -5.47 -30.48
CA ALA A 400 22.86 -4.39 -30.86
C ALA A 400 22.46 -3.05 -30.22
N ALA A 401 21.15 -2.77 -30.11
CA ALA A 401 20.63 -1.56 -29.48
C ALA A 401 20.85 -1.55 -27.95
N PHE A 402 20.70 -2.69 -27.28
CA PHE A 402 21.03 -2.83 -25.86
C PHE A 402 22.53 -2.65 -25.61
N ASP A 403 23.37 -3.21 -26.47
CA ASP A 403 24.83 -3.02 -26.39
C ASP A 403 25.22 -1.55 -26.60
N ALA A 404 24.61 -0.87 -27.57
CA ALA A 404 24.84 0.56 -27.79
C ALA A 404 24.43 1.40 -26.57
N THR A 405 23.33 1.06 -25.91
CA THR A 405 22.87 1.72 -24.68
C THR A 405 23.89 1.51 -23.55
N ALA A 406 24.29 0.27 -23.30
CA ALA A 406 25.25 -0.05 -22.24
C ALA A 406 26.62 0.60 -22.50
N ALA A 407 27.12 0.56 -23.74
CA ALA A 407 28.41 1.14 -24.10
C ALA A 407 28.43 2.68 -23.96
N ARG A 408 27.37 3.36 -24.42
CA ARG A 408 27.29 4.82 -24.37
C ARG A 408 27.32 5.36 -22.93
N PHE A 409 26.70 4.64 -21.99
CA PHE A 409 26.50 5.08 -20.61
C PHE A 409 27.34 4.31 -19.59
N ALA A 410 28.33 3.53 -20.03
CA ALA A 410 29.14 2.67 -19.15
C ALA A 410 29.87 3.43 -18.03
N SER A 411 30.20 4.70 -18.26
CA SER A 411 30.94 5.56 -17.32
C SER A 411 30.14 6.75 -16.81
N ASP A 412 28.81 6.79 -17.03
CA ASP A 412 27.98 7.82 -16.41
C ASP A 412 28.10 7.72 -14.88
N GLN A 413 27.70 8.74 -14.13
CA GLN A 413 27.72 8.72 -12.66
C GLN A 413 26.31 8.92 -12.09
N ASP A 414 25.32 9.17 -12.95
CA ASP A 414 23.94 9.33 -12.56
C ASP A 414 23.30 7.96 -12.28
N PRO A 415 22.84 7.69 -11.04
CA PRO A 415 22.18 6.43 -10.69
C PRO A 415 20.97 6.11 -11.59
N HIS A 416 20.24 7.12 -12.08
CA HIS A 416 19.11 6.89 -12.98
C HIS A 416 19.55 6.37 -14.34
N VAL A 417 20.69 6.83 -14.85
CA VAL A 417 21.26 6.34 -16.11
C VAL A 417 21.78 4.91 -15.91
N HIS A 418 22.41 4.62 -14.77
CA HIS A 418 22.85 3.26 -14.42
C HIS A 418 21.72 2.24 -14.37
N ARG A 419 20.51 2.64 -13.93
CA ARG A 419 19.33 1.76 -14.01
C ARG A 419 19.03 1.33 -15.44
N PHE A 420 19.10 2.25 -16.42
CA PHE A 420 18.89 1.90 -17.83
C PHE A 420 20.00 0.99 -18.38
N VAL A 421 21.25 1.17 -17.96
CA VAL A 421 22.35 0.24 -18.32
C VAL A 421 22.07 -1.16 -17.78
N ALA A 422 21.71 -1.29 -16.51
CA ALA A 422 21.37 -2.59 -15.90
C ALA A 422 20.16 -3.25 -16.58
N LEU A 423 19.13 -2.46 -16.91
CA LEU A 423 17.97 -2.90 -17.66
C LEU A 423 18.35 -3.39 -19.07
N ALA A 424 19.22 -2.66 -19.76
CA ALA A 424 19.68 -3.02 -21.11
C ALA A 424 20.47 -4.33 -21.12
N LEU A 425 21.43 -4.49 -20.20
CA LEU A 425 22.22 -5.72 -20.06
C LEU A 425 21.33 -6.93 -19.75
N TYR A 426 20.41 -6.80 -18.80
CA TYR A 426 19.45 -7.85 -18.46
C TYR A 426 18.54 -8.20 -19.63
N ASN A 427 17.91 -7.21 -20.27
CA ASN A 427 16.95 -7.46 -21.36
C ASN A 427 17.63 -7.99 -22.62
N LYS A 428 18.89 -7.65 -22.89
CA LYS A 428 19.70 -8.32 -23.91
C LYS A 428 19.80 -9.81 -23.63
N ALA A 429 20.19 -10.18 -22.40
CA ALA A 429 20.33 -11.58 -22.02
C ALA A 429 18.99 -12.33 -22.08
N ALA A 430 17.90 -11.69 -21.64
CA ALA A 430 16.54 -12.23 -21.74
C ALA A 430 16.09 -12.41 -23.19
N ALA A 431 16.33 -11.43 -24.09
CA ALA A 431 16.00 -11.55 -25.50
C ALA A 431 16.73 -12.72 -26.19
N LEU A 432 18.01 -12.92 -25.84
CA LEU A 432 18.78 -14.08 -26.31
C LEU A 432 18.19 -15.40 -25.79
N ALA A 433 17.78 -15.46 -24.53
CA ALA A 433 17.16 -16.66 -23.96
C ALA A 433 15.79 -16.96 -24.61
N GLU A 434 14.92 -15.96 -24.71
CA GLU A 434 13.57 -16.07 -25.29
C GLU A 434 13.60 -16.45 -26.77
N SER A 435 14.61 -15.99 -27.52
CA SER A 435 14.80 -16.38 -28.93
C SER A 435 15.39 -17.77 -29.14
N GLY A 436 15.72 -18.49 -28.06
CA GLY A 436 16.36 -19.81 -28.12
C GLY A 436 17.87 -19.77 -28.34
N SER A 437 18.50 -18.60 -28.37
CA SER A 437 19.96 -18.43 -28.43
C SER A 437 20.63 -18.67 -27.07
N ILE A 438 20.37 -19.83 -26.46
CA ILE A 438 20.73 -20.14 -25.06
C ILE A 438 22.25 -20.08 -24.83
N ASP A 439 23.07 -20.50 -25.79
CA ASP A 439 24.53 -20.41 -25.69
C ASP A 439 25.04 -18.97 -25.55
N ARG A 440 24.32 -18.00 -26.14
CA ARG A 440 24.64 -16.55 -26.05
C ARG A 440 24.00 -15.89 -24.83
N SER A 441 22.88 -16.42 -24.32
CA SER A 441 22.22 -15.86 -23.13
C SER A 441 23.05 -16.05 -21.86
N VAL A 442 23.71 -17.20 -21.71
CA VAL A 442 24.58 -17.50 -20.55
C VAL A 442 25.67 -16.45 -20.33
N PRO A 443 26.57 -16.15 -21.30
CA PRO A 443 27.58 -15.11 -21.12
C PRO A 443 26.97 -13.72 -20.98
N ALA A 444 25.81 -13.45 -21.59
CA ALA A 444 25.10 -12.17 -21.43
C ALA A 444 24.57 -11.98 -20.00
N PHE A 445 23.94 -12.99 -19.39
CA PHE A 445 23.52 -12.91 -17.99
C PHE A 445 24.70 -12.76 -17.04
N ARG A 446 25.81 -13.48 -17.27
CA ARG A 446 27.05 -13.31 -16.50
C ARG A 446 27.58 -11.88 -16.59
N ALA A 447 27.54 -11.27 -17.78
CA ALA A 447 27.94 -9.88 -17.97
C ALA A 447 27.06 -8.90 -17.17
N THR A 448 25.74 -9.13 -17.12
CA THR A 448 24.81 -8.35 -16.28
C THR A 448 25.18 -8.47 -14.80
N VAL A 449 25.42 -9.69 -14.32
CA VAL A 449 25.77 -9.95 -12.91
C VAL A 449 27.11 -9.29 -12.55
N ALA A 450 28.11 -9.37 -13.42
CA ALA A 450 29.43 -8.80 -13.19
C ALA A 450 29.42 -7.26 -13.27
N GLY A 451 28.73 -6.69 -14.27
CA GLY A 451 28.69 -5.24 -14.49
C GLY A 451 27.87 -4.45 -13.47
N CYS A 452 26.99 -5.13 -12.72
CA CYS A 452 26.09 -4.48 -11.77
C CYS A 452 26.29 -4.94 -10.31
N SER A 453 27.31 -5.76 -10.02
CA SER A 453 27.48 -6.43 -8.72
C SER A 453 27.72 -5.47 -7.55
N SER A 454 28.33 -4.30 -7.78
CA SER A 454 28.67 -3.33 -6.74
C SER A 454 27.57 -2.29 -6.45
N SER A 455 26.43 -2.35 -7.15
CA SER A 455 25.36 -1.35 -7.00
C SER A 455 24.55 -1.58 -5.73
N THR A 456 24.32 -0.52 -4.96
CA THR A 456 23.38 -0.49 -3.82
C THR A 456 21.96 -0.08 -4.22
N ASP A 457 21.74 0.33 -5.48
CA ASP A 457 20.43 0.72 -5.98
C ASP A 457 19.46 -0.49 -6.02
N PRO A 458 18.31 -0.44 -5.35
CA PRO A 458 17.39 -1.58 -5.26
C PRO A 458 16.91 -2.10 -6.63
N VAL A 459 16.70 -1.20 -7.61
CA VAL A 459 16.26 -1.59 -8.96
C VAL A 459 17.36 -2.36 -9.66
N VAL A 460 18.62 -1.93 -9.53
CA VAL A 460 19.76 -2.63 -10.11
C VAL A 460 19.99 -3.98 -9.43
N ARG A 461 19.87 -4.03 -8.09
CA ARG A 461 19.97 -5.26 -7.31
C ARG A 461 18.93 -6.30 -7.73
N GLU A 462 17.67 -5.89 -7.92
CA GLU A 462 16.62 -6.77 -8.45
C GLU A 462 16.98 -7.31 -9.85
N ARG A 463 17.56 -6.47 -10.72
CA ARG A 463 18.00 -6.92 -12.06
C ARG A 463 19.13 -7.94 -12.00
N VAL A 464 20.07 -7.81 -11.06
CA VAL A 464 21.10 -8.83 -10.82
C VAL A 464 20.47 -10.15 -10.36
N ALA A 465 19.50 -10.10 -9.43
CA ALA A 465 18.78 -11.30 -9.00
C ALA A 465 18.01 -11.99 -10.15
N ARG A 466 17.33 -11.20 -10.99
CA ARG A 466 16.66 -11.72 -12.20
C ARG A 466 17.64 -12.26 -13.24
N ALA A 467 18.83 -11.68 -13.35
CA ALA A 467 19.88 -12.17 -14.24
C ALA A 467 20.41 -13.54 -13.77
N LEU A 468 20.62 -13.73 -12.47
CA LEU A 468 20.98 -15.03 -11.90
C LEU A 468 19.88 -16.07 -12.13
N TYR A 469 18.61 -15.70 -11.95
CA TYR A 469 17.47 -16.57 -12.28
C TYR A 469 17.46 -17.00 -13.76
N GLY A 470 17.64 -16.04 -14.68
CA GLY A 470 17.70 -16.32 -16.12
C GLY A 470 18.93 -17.12 -16.53
N LEU A 471 20.07 -16.90 -15.87
CA LEU A 471 21.29 -17.67 -16.01
C LEU A 471 21.06 -19.14 -15.61
N THR A 472 20.48 -19.37 -14.44
CA THR A 472 20.12 -20.71 -13.96
C THR A 472 19.21 -21.42 -14.97
N GLY A 473 18.14 -20.75 -15.43
CA GLY A 473 17.24 -21.31 -16.44
C GLY A 473 17.97 -21.70 -17.73
N SER A 474 18.83 -20.82 -18.25
CA SER A 474 19.61 -21.06 -19.47
C SER A 474 20.61 -22.23 -19.29
N LEU A 475 21.30 -22.30 -18.15
CA LEU A 475 22.24 -23.37 -17.83
C LEU A 475 21.54 -24.73 -17.71
N LEU A 476 20.36 -24.77 -17.09
CA LEU A 476 19.54 -25.99 -17.01
C LEU A 476 19.08 -26.45 -18.40
N THR A 477 18.67 -25.53 -19.28
CA THR A 477 18.33 -25.87 -20.68
C THR A 477 19.50 -26.49 -21.43
N LEU A 478 20.75 -26.09 -21.11
CA LEU A 478 21.97 -26.69 -21.65
C LEU A 478 22.42 -27.96 -20.91
N GLY A 479 21.70 -28.41 -19.88
CA GLY A 479 22.08 -29.57 -19.05
C GLY A 479 23.27 -29.31 -18.11
N ARG A 480 23.67 -28.06 -17.89
CA ARG A 480 24.82 -27.65 -17.06
C ARG A 480 24.37 -27.42 -15.60
N VAL A 481 23.95 -28.50 -14.95
CA VAL A 481 23.28 -28.46 -13.63
C VAL A 481 24.19 -27.90 -12.54
N GLU A 482 25.47 -28.27 -12.51
CA GLU A 482 26.43 -27.82 -11.50
C GLU A 482 26.65 -26.30 -11.57
N GLU A 483 26.71 -25.75 -12.77
CA GLU A 483 26.84 -24.31 -12.97
C GLU A 483 25.54 -23.58 -12.64
N ALA A 484 24.38 -24.20 -12.90
CA ALA A 484 23.09 -23.65 -12.51
C ALA A 484 22.99 -23.56 -10.97
N ASN A 485 23.39 -24.61 -10.25
CA ASN A 485 23.46 -24.60 -8.80
C ASN A 485 24.44 -23.54 -8.28
N ALA A 486 25.61 -23.38 -8.91
CA ALA A 486 26.54 -22.31 -8.55
C ALA A 486 25.94 -20.90 -8.71
N ALA A 487 25.11 -20.67 -9.74
CA ALA A 487 24.40 -19.40 -9.91
C ALA A 487 23.33 -19.16 -8.83
N ILE A 488 22.65 -20.22 -8.37
CA ILE A 488 21.72 -20.14 -7.24
C ILE A 488 22.47 -19.88 -5.92
N GLU A 489 23.59 -20.56 -5.69
CA GLU A 489 24.46 -20.30 -4.53
C GLU A 489 24.93 -18.84 -4.51
N GLU A 490 25.33 -18.29 -5.66
CA GLU A 490 25.69 -16.87 -5.79
C GLU A 490 24.51 -15.94 -5.48
N LEU A 491 23.30 -16.28 -5.93
CA LEU A 491 22.08 -15.53 -5.62
C LEU A 491 21.84 -15.51 -4.10
N ILE A 492 21.88 -16.67 -3.44
CA ILE A 492 21.64 -16.79 -2.00
C ILE A 492 22.75 -16.06 -1.22
N ALA A 493 24.01 -16.22 -1.60
CA ALA A 493 25.12 -15.54 -0.94
C ALA A 493 25.01 -14.01 -1.01
N ARG A 494 24.51 -13.46 -2.12
CA ARG A 494 24.36 -12.02 -2.32
C ARG A 494 23.08 -11.44 -1.72
N PHE A 495 22.00 -12.21 -1.74
CA PHE A 495 20.66 -11.70 -1.51
C PHE A 495 19.83 -12.46 -0.49
N GLY A 496 20.39 -13.48 0.17
CA GLY A 496 19.68 -14.30 1.16
C GLY A 496 19.00 -13.48 2.27
N SER A 497 19.65 -12.40 2.71
CA SER A 497 19.13 -11.46 3.71
C SER A 497 18.53 -10.17 3.11
N ALA A 498 18.34 -10.11 1.79
CA ALA A 498 17.84 -8.91 1.13
C ALA A 498 16.35 -8.67 1.48
N PRO A 499 15.95 -7.44 1.87
CA PRO A 499 14.57 -7.16 2.25
C PRO A 499 13.61 -7.09 1.05
N GLU A 500 14.10 -6.98 -0.18
CA GLU A 500 13.27 -6.78 -1.37
C GLU A 500 12.36 -7.98 -1.68
N PRO A 501 11.01 -7.81 -1.70
CA PRO A 501 10.08 -8.92 -1.94
C PRO A 501 10.33 -9.66 -3.25
N ALA A 502 10.58 -8.93 -4.34
CA ALA A 502 10.85 -9.51 -5.66
C ALA A 502 12.11 -10.39 -5.67
N VAL A 503 13.13 -10.00 -4.91
CA VAL A 503 14.38 -10.78 -4.80
C VAL A 503 14.16 -12.04 -3.98
N GLN A 504 13.40 -11.93 -2.89
CA GLN A 504 13.05 -13.08 -2.05
C GLN A 504 12.15 -14.09 -2.79
N GLU A 505 11.19 -13.63 -3.60
CA GLU A 505 10.38 -14.50 -4.47
C GLU A 505 11.24 -15.27 -5.49
N ILE A 506 12.27 -14.61 -6.04
CA ILE A 506 13.24 -15.26 -6.93
C ILE A 506 14.01 -16.35 -6.18
N ILE A 507 14.49 -16.09 -4.97
CA ILE A 507 15.17 -17.09 -4.14
C ILE A 507 14.26 -18.28 -3.85
N GLY A 508 13.01 -18.05 -3.44
CA GLY A 508 12.02 -19.12 -3.21
C GLY A 508 11.83 -20.02 -4.44
N ARG A 509 11.68 -19.41 -5.62
CA ARG A 509 11.60 -20.17 -6.89
C ARG A 509 12.87 -20.96 -7.22
N MET A 510 14.05 -20.48 -6.84
CA MET A 510 15.31 -21.21 -7.05
C MET A 510 15.49 -22.36 -6.07
N ILE A 511 15.08 -22.19 -4.82
CA ILE A 511 15.05 -23.25 -3.82
C ILE A 511 14.16 -24.42 -4.26
N MET A 512 12.98 -24.13 -4.83
CA MET A 512 12.12 -25.21 -5.38
C MET A 512 12.81 -26.03 -6.48
N ARG A 513 13.78 -25.46 -7.20
CA ARG A 513 14.55 -26.16 -8.24
C ARG A 513 15.72 -26.95 -7.67
N SER A 514 16.35 -26.43 -6.62
CA SER A 514 17.50 -27.04 -5.95
C SER A 514 17.28 -27.02 -4.42
N PRO A 515 16.40 -27.90 -3.90
CA PRO A 515 16.01 -27.95 -2.48
C PRO A 515 17.19 -27.97 -1.50
N GLU A 516 18.27 -28.65 -1.88
CA GLU A 516 19.49 -28.77 -1.08
C GLU A 516 20.14 -27.43 -0.75
N LEU A 517 19.85 -26.37 -1.51
CA LEU A 517 20.39 -25.04 -1.29
C LEU A 517 19.69 -24.27 -0.17
N ILE A 518 18.62 -24.81 0.43
CA ILE A 518 18.09 -24.33 1.72
C ILE A 518 19.21 -24.29 2.77
N ALA A 519 20.15 -25.25 2.71
CA ALA A 519 21.32 -25.31 3.59
C ALA A 519 22.22 -24.06 3.54
N ARG A 520 22.08 -23.22 2.50
CA ARG A 520 22.88 -22.01 2.28
C ARG A 520 22.17 -20.73 2.70
N LEU A 521 20.91 -20.81 3.14
CA LEU A 521 20.21 -19.65 3.64
C LEU A 521 20.86 -19.20 4.95
N ALA A 522 21.04 -17.89 5.09
CA ALA A 522 21.35 -17.29 6.38
C ALA A 522 20.07 -17.21 7.21
N PRO A 523 20.16 -17.25 8.55
CA PRO A 523 19.03 -16.87 9.40
C PRO A 523 18.59 -15.44 9.03
N ALA A 524 17.29 -15.16 9.12
CA ALA A 524 16.70 -13.87 8.76
C ALA A 524 17.02 -12.74 9.76
N ALA A 525 18.29 -12.60 10.11
CA ALA A 525 18.81 -11.72 11.15
C ALA A 525 18.53 -10.22 10.88
N HIS A 526 18.31 -9.83 9.62
CA HIS A 526 17.97 -8.46 9.23
C HIS A 526 16.60 -8.01 9.76
N ALA A 527 15.70 -8.95 10.08
CA ALA A 527 14.40 -8.61 10.64
C ALA A 527 14.48 -8.02 12.06
N TRP A 528 15.59 -8.24 12.77
CA TRP A 528 15.88 -7.59 14.06
C TRP A 528 16.14 -6.08 13.91
N ASP A 529 16.58 -5.61 12.73
CA ASP A 529 16.79 -4.19 12.37
C ASP A 529 15.61 -3.60 11.55
N SER A 530 14.46 -4.27 11.54
CA SER A 530 13.31 -3.80 10.76
C SER A 530 12.78 -2.44 11.25
N ALA A 531 12.18 -1.67 10.35
CA ALA A 531 11.46 -0.45 10.70
C ALA A 531 10.35 -0.71 11.74
N TYR A 532 9.79 -1.92 11.75
CA TYR A 532 8.82 -2.39 12.74
C TYR A 532 9.41 -2.42 14.16
N ASN A 533 10.61 -2.99 14.36
CA ASN A 533 11.27 -2.96 15.66
C ASN A 533 11.59 -1.54 16.10
N ARG A 534 12.13 -0.70 15.21
CA ARG A 534 12.38 0.73 15.50
C ARG A 534 11.11 1.51 15.85
N GLN A 535 9.99 1.20 15.20
CA GLN A 535 8.70 1.84 15.45
C GLN A 535 8.11 1.47 16.81
N MET A 536 8.32 0.24 17.29
CA MET A 536 7.91 -0.19 18.63
C MET A 536 8.65 0.60 19.74
N PHE A 537 9.82 1.18 19.45
CA PHE A 537 10.49 2.13 20.36
C PHE A 537 9.91 3.53 20.33
N GLY A 538 9.09 3.88 19.34
CA GLY A 538 8.53 5.24 19.23
C GLY A 538 7.78 5.66 20.49
N SER A 539 6.99 4.76 21.10
CA SER A 539 6.28 5.03 22.37
C SER A 539 7.25 5.20 23.53
N LEU A 540 8.21 4.29 23.70
CA LEU A 540 9.20 4.33 24.79
C LEU A 540 10.12 5.55 24.69
N ILE A 541 10.56 5.90 23.47
CA ILE A 541 11.34 7.12 23.19
C ILE A 541 10.53 8.35 23.56
N ASN A 542 9.25 8.38 23.24
CA ASN A 542 8.38 9.51 23.58
C ASN A 542 8.08 9.60 25.09
N GLU A 543 7.91 8.48 25.77
CA GLU A 543 7.67 8.38 27.23
C GLU A 543 8.90 8.75 28.06
N LEU A 544 10.09 8.33 27.62
CA LEU A 544 11.35 8.57 28.34
C LEU A 544 12.15 9.76 27.76
N ARG A 545 11.57 10.55 26.86
CA ARG A 545 12.21 11.72 26.21
C ARG A 545 12.80 12.70 27.22
N ASP A 546 12.11 12.94 28.33
CA ASP A 546 12.54 13.85 29.40
C ASP A 546 13.44 13.17 30.44
N HIS A 547 13.79 11.89 30.24
CA HIS A 547 14.60 11.06 31.12
C HIS A 547 15.74 10.36 30.33
N PRO A 548 16.75 11.10 29.86
CA PRO A 548 17.75 10.61 28.90
C PRO A 548 18.55 9.40 29.41
N GLU A 549 18.88 9.32 30.70
CA GLU A 549 19.59 8.17 31.28
C GLU A 549 18.72 6.91 31.41
N ALA A 550 17.40 7.07 31.54
CA ALA A 550 16.48 5.94 31.55
C ALA A 550 16.22 5.44 30.12
N LEU A 551 16.11 6.36 29.16
CA LEU A 551 15.98 6.04 27.74
C LEU A 551 17.21 5.28 27.23
N ASP A 552 18.42 5.77 27.52
CA ASP A 552 19.68 5.14 27.09
C ASP A 552 19.81 3.71 27.65
N ARG A 553 19.52 3.51 28.94
CA ARG A 553 19.48 2.17 29.55
C ARG A 553 18.45 1.26 28.89
N ALA A 554 17.25 1.74 28.65
CA ALA A 554 16.18 0.93 28.07
C ALA A 554 16.49 0.53 26.61
N LEU A 555 17.07 1.44 25.82
CA LEU A 555 17.56 1.13 24.48
C LEU A 555 18.69 0.10 24.51
N GLY A 556 19.66 0.25 25.42
CA GLY A 556 20.76 -0.71 25.60
C GLY A 556 20.30 -2.10 26.08
N ASP A 557 19.34 -2.16 27.00
CA ASP A 557 18.72 -3.42 27.45
C ASP A 557 17.99 -4.13 26.30
N HIS A 558 17.28 -3.36 25.48
CA HIS A 558 16.57 -3.91 24.33
C HIS A 558 17.53 -4.42 23.26
N GLU A 559 18.56 -3.65 22.91
CA GLU A 559 19.59 -4.06 21.96
C GLU A 559 20.26 -5.38 22.41
N ARG A 560 20.57 -5.51 23.71
CA ARG A 560 21.07 -6.76 24.28
C ARG A 560 20.09 -7.92 24.11
N MET A 561 18.81 -7.70 24.42
CA MET A 561 17.77 -8.72 24.25
C MET A 561 17.64 -9.18 22.80
N LEU A 562 17.65 -8.25 21.82
CA LEU A 562 17.59 -8.61 20.39
C LEU A 562 18.84 -9.38 19.96
N ASN A 563 20.03 -8.96 20.38
CA ASN A 563 21.27 -9.65 20.07
C ASN A 563 21.30 -11.08 20.63
N ASP A 564 20.85 -11.26 21.87
CA ASP A 564 20.75 -12.58 22.50
C ASP A 564 19.75 -13.49 21.76
N GLN A 565 18.63 -12.91 21.33
CA GLN A 565 17.59 -13.61 20.60
C GLN A 565 18.04 -13.97 19.17
N ALA A 566 18.73 -13.07 18.48
CA ALA A 566 19.35 -13.34 17.19
C ALA A 566 20.40 -14.45 17.30
N ALA A 567 21.23 -14.44 18.35
CA ALA A 567 22.21 -15.48 18.62
C ALA A 567 21.57 -16.85 18.89
N ARG A 568 20.47 -16.90 19.66
CA ARG A 568 19.68 -18.14 19.87
C ARG A 568 19.11 -18.67 18.56
N SER A 569 18.50 -17.80 17.78
CA SER A 569 17.86 -18.17 16.51
C SER A 569 18.89 -18.64 15.48
N ALA A 570 20.07 -18.01 15.42
CA ALA A 570 21.17 -18.45 14.58
C ALA A 570 21.69 -19.85 14.96
N ARG A 571 21.76 -20.19 16.25
CA ARG A 571 22.11 -21.55 16.71
C ARG A 571 21.06 -22.57 16.28
N GLY A 572 19.79 -22.30 16.56
CA GLY A 572 18.68 -23.17 16.16
C GLY A 572 18.60 -23.37 14.64
N HIS A 573 18.88 -22.31 13.87
CA HIS A 573 18.95 -22.37 12.41
C HIS A 573 20.11 -23.27 11.96
N ALA A 574 21.31 -23.11 12.49
CA ALA A 574 22.45 -23.95 12.15
C ALA A 574 22.22 -25.43 12.48
N GLU A 575 21.57 -25.72 13.60
CA GLU A 575 21.18 -27.09 13.98
C GLU A 575 20.12 -27.69 13.03
N ALA A 576 19.13 -26.89 12.61
CA ALA A 576 18.13 -27.33 11.63
C ALA A 576 18.77 -27.63 10.27
N ILE A 577 19.69 -26.76 9.82
CA ILE A 577 20.48 -26.95 8.59
C ILE A 577 21.30 -28.24 8.68
N ALA A 578 21.91 -28.55 9.82
CA ALA A 578 22.67 -29.79 10.00
C ALA A 578 21.81 -31.06 9.86
N VAL A 579 20.55 -31.02 10.32
CA VAL A 579 19.59 -32.11 10.12
C VAL A 579 19.24 -32.25 8.64
N LEU A 580 18.96 -31.14 7.97
CA LEU A 580 18.62 -31.12 6.55
C LEU A 580 19.80 -31.57 5.65
N ASP A 581 21.02 -31.17 5.96
CA ASP A 581 22.23 -31.66 5.29
C ASP A 581 22.38 -33.17 5.45
N ALA A 582 22.09 -33.71 6.64
CA ALA A 582 22.12 -35.15 6.87
C ALA A 582 21.04 -35.89 6.06
N TRP A 583 19.89 -35.27 5.83
CA TRP A 583 18.87 -35.76 4.90
C TRP A 583 19.38 -35.78 3.46
N TRP A 584 19.81 -34.65 2.90
CA TRP A 584 20.22 -34.60 1.50
C TRP A 584 21.47 -35.43 1.19
N THR A 585 22.45 -35.47 2.11
CA THR A 585 23.73 -36.16 1.87
C THR A 585 23.72 -37.64 2.25
N ARG A 586 22.91 -38.04 3.25
CA ARG A 586 22.93 -39.40 3.81
C ARG A 586 21.55 -40.07 3.87
N GLN A 587 20.51 -39.41 3.36
CA GLN A 587 19.11 -39.88 3.38
C GLN A 587 18.64 -40.23 4.80
N LYS A 588 19.11 -39.49 5.81
CA LYS A 588 18.66 -39.66 7.20
C LYS A 588 17.30 -38.97 7.38
N PRO A 589 16.22 -39.71 7.66
CA PRO A 589 14.89 -39.11 7.80
C PRO A 589 14.80 -38.24 9.05
N PHE A 590 13.94 -37.24 8.97
CA PHE A 590 13.67 -36.30 10.06
C PHE A 590 12.16 -36.06 10.19
N ALA A 591 11.75 -35.52 11.34
CA ALA A 591 10.39 -35.05 11.58
C ALA A 591 10.30 -33.53 11.41
N LEU A 592 9.27 -33.05 10.71
CA LEU A 592 8.95 -31.64 10.57
C LEU A 592 7.82 -31.27 11.54
N PHE A 593 8.12 -30.40 12.50
CA PHE A 593 7.12 -29.87 13.42
C PHE A 593 6.53 -28.55 12.89
N LEU A 594 5.23 -28.54 12.61
CA LEU A 594 4.47 -27.39 12.11
C LEU A 594 3.54 -26.84 13.18
N ARG A 595 3.46 -25.51 13.24
CA ARG A 595 2.64 -24.75 14.18
C ARG A 595 2.21 -23.45 13.47
N ASN A 596 0.92 -23.33 13.14
CA ASN A 596 0.25 -22.14 12.57
C ASN A 596 1.17 -21.00 12.06
N PHE A 597 1.96 -21.27 11.02
CA PHE A 597 3.10 -20.45 10.63
C PHE A 597 2.67 -19.16 9.94
N VAL A 598 1.55 -19.18 9.21
CA VAL A 598 0.98 -17.98 8.56
C VAL A 598 0.65 -16.91 9.58
N SER A 599 0.16 -17.29 10.78
CA SER A 599 -0.04 -16.33 11.87
C SER A 599 1.29 -15.76 12.36
N GLU A 600 2.34 -16.59 12.50
CA GLU A 600 3.69 -16.12 12.87
C GLU A 600 4.28 -15.17 11.81
N ALA A 601 4.01 -15.38 10.51
CA ALA A 601 4.51 -14.55 9.41
C ALA A 601 3.77 -13.21 9.28
N SER A 602 2.46 -13.23 9.54
CA SER A 602 1.59 -12.06 9.41
C SER A 602 1.85 -11.01 10.49
N ASP A 603 2.40 -11.38 11.65
CA ASP A 603 2.71 -10.42 12.72
C ASP A 603 3.85 -9.44 12.34
N ILE A 604 4.78 -9.84 11.46
CA ILE A 604 5.94 -9.04 11.05
C ILE A 604 5.66 -8.23 9.77
N ALA A 605 4.76 -8.70 8.92
CA ALA A 605 4.53 -8.15 7.57
C ALA A 605 3.58 -6.95 7.51
N VAL A 606 3.07 -6.44 8.64
CA VAL A 606 2.10 -5.33 8.64
C VAL A 606 2.80 -4.01 9.00
N PRO A 607 3.04 -3.10 8.03
CA PRO A 607 3.30 -1.71 8.33
C PRO A 607 2.13 -1.17 9.15
N MET A 608 2.40 -0.50 10.27
CA MET A 608 1.39 0.25 11.00
C MET A 608 0.73 1.26 10.03
N GLY A 609 -0.52 1.01 9.67
CA GLY A 609 -1.27 1.82 8.70
C GLY A 609 -2.24 1.04 7.81
N LEU A 610 -2.08 -0.28 7.67
CA LEU A 610 -3.05 -1.15 6.98
C LEU A 610 -3.84 -1.99 7.99
N GLU A 611 -5.14 -1.69 8.13
CA GLU A 611 -6.07 -2.54 8.88
C GLU A 611 -6.32 -3.85 8.10
N PHE A 612 -5.91 -4.98 8.69
CA PHE A 612 -6.52 -6.28 8.43
C PHE A 612 -7.06 -6.82 9.76
N PRO A 613 -8.23 -7.48 9.79
CA PRO A 613 -9.07 -7.53 10.97
C PRO A 613 -8.67 -8.72 11.84
N PHE A 614 -7.64 -8.62 12.69
CA PHE A 614 -7.44 -9.42 13.93
C PHE A 614 -6.12 -8.99 14.60
N ARG A 615 -6.06 -7.79 15.19
CA ARG A 615 -5.08 -7.48 16.27
C ARG A 615 -5.71 -7.38 17.66
N ALA A 616 -7.00 -7.69 17.77
CA ALA A 616 -7.64 -7.85 19.06
C ALA A 616 -7.46 -9.31 19.53
N GLY A 617 -6.42 -9.57 20.33
CA GLY A 617 -6.41 -10.73 21.22
C GLY A 617 -5.52 -11.92 20.84
N LEU A 618 -4.51 -11.80 19.98
CA LEU A 618 -3.43 -12.78 19.94
C LEU A 618 -2.40 -12.47 21.04
N ILE A 619 -2.78 -12.79 22.29
CA ILE A 619 -1.79 -13.45 23.14
C ILE A 619 -1.58 -14.78 22.43
N LEU A 620 -0.45 -14.99 21.75
CA LEU A 620 -0.06 -16.34 21.36
C LEU A 620 -0.07 -17.13 22.67
N PRO A 621 -1.04 -18.04 22.91
CA PRO A 621 -1.17 -18.72 24.18
C PRO A 621 0.17 -19.38 24.44
N GLY A 622 0.79 -19.00 25.56
CA GLY A 622 2.24 -19.02 25.74
C GLY A 622 2.93 -20.19 25.06
N TYR A 623 3.88 -19.88 24.18
CA TYR A 623 4.88 -20.83 23.69
C TYR A 623 5.48 -21.53 24.89
N SER A 624 4.97 -22.71 25.23
CA SER A 624 5.52 -23.45 26.34
C SER A 624 6.60 -24.34 25.76
N HIS A 625 7.85 -24.06 26.13
CA HIS A 625 8.95 -25.02 25.95
C HIS A 625 8.55 -26.41 26.46
N ALA A 626 7.64 -26.46 27.45
CA ALA A 626 7.01 -27.67 27.93
C ALA A 626 6.28 -28.45 26.83
N PHE A 627 5.53 -27.81 25.93
CA PHE A 627 4.83 -28.52 24.86
C PHE A 627 5.80 -29.13 23.84
N GLU A 628 6.82 -28.40 23.40
CA GLU A 628 7.87 -28.97 22.52
C GLU A 628 8.57 -30.15 23.19
N ALA A 629 8.82 -30.09 24.50
CA ALA A 629 9.39 -31.20 25.28
C ALA A 629 8.46 -32.43 25.31
N ARG A 630 7.14 -32.22 25.43
CA ARG A 630 6.14 -33.31 25.37
C ARG A 630 6.05 -33.93 23.97
N VAL A 631 6.17 -33.13 22.91
CA VAL A 631 6.25 -33.64 21.53
C VAL A 631 7.51 -34.48 21.33
N GLN A 632 8.67 -34.00 21.77
CA GLN A 632 9.93 -34.77 21.71
C GLN A 632 9.84 -36.06 22.52
N ALA A 633 9.27 -36.01 23.74
CA ALA A 633 9.05 -37.19 24.57
C ALA A 633 8.13 -38.21 23.88
N ALA A 634 7.10 -37.76 23.18
CA ALA A 634 6.19 -38.63 22.43
C ALA A 634 6.88 -39.36 21.25
N LEU A 635 7.76 -38.66 20.53
CA LEU A 635 8.53 -39.23 19.41
C LEU A 635 9.65 -40.18 19.89
N GLY A 636 10.21 -39.89 21.07
CA GLY A 636 11.29 -40.63 21.69
C GLY A 636 12.68 -40.10 21.33
N THR A 637 13.69 -40.54 22.09
CA THR A 637 15.08 -40.13 21.89
C THR A 637 15.61 -40.68 20.55
N GLY A 638 16.24 -39.83 19.75
CA GLY A 638 16.89 -40.22 18.50
C GLY A 638 16.15 -39.89 17.20
N VAL A 639 14.90 -39.40 17.26
CA VAL A 639 14.22 -38.83 16.09
C VAL A 639 14.69 -37.39 15.89
N PRO A 640 15.37 -37.05 14.78
CA PRO A 640 15.72 -35.66 14.49
C PRO A 640 14.45 -34.88 14.18
N VAL A 641 14.20 -33.78 14.90
CA VAL A 641 13.03 -32.93 14.68
C VAL A 641 13.51 -31.53 14.34
N ILE A 642 12.97 -30.93 13.29
CA ILE A 642 13.16 -29.52 12.97
C ILE A 642 11.80 -28.81 12.89
N SER A 643 11.83 -27.49 12.94
CA SER A 643 10.66 -26.64 12.68
C SER A 643 11.09 -25.43 11.85
N ILE A 644 10.14 -24.57 11.51
CA ILE A 644 10.39 -23.28 10.86
C ILE A 644 10.05 -22.18 11.89
N SER A 645 10.71 -21.03 11.80
CA SER A 645 10.32 -19.82 12.54
C SER A 645 10.44 -18.57 11.67
N ASN A 646 9.60 -17.57 11.96
CA ASN A 646 9.82 -16.21 11.49
C ASN A 646 10.55 -15.40 12.57
N PRO A 647 11.38 -14.43 12.18
CA PRO A 647 12.08 -13.58 13.12
C PRO A 647 11.11 -12.57 13.79
N SER A 648 10.68 -12.86 15.02
CA SER A 648 9.81 -11.99 15.81
C SER A 648 10.34 -11.77 17.23
N PRO A 649 10.38 -10.52 17.73
CA PRO A 649 10.83 -10.23 19.10
C PRO A 649 9.87 -10.74 20.17
N HIS A 650 8.63 -11.06 19.80
CA HIS A 650 7.62 -11.62 20.70
C HIS A 650 7.70 -13.14 20.81
N LEU A 651 8.45 -13.78 19.91
CA LEU A 651 8.68 -15.22 19.91
C LEU A 651 10.00 -15.50 20.62
N THR A 652 9.97 -16.16 21.78
CA THR A 652 11.20 -16.72 22.36
C THR A 652 11.64 -17.91 21.50
N ALA A 653 12.86 -17.85 20.96
CA ALA A 653 13.43 -18.97 20.23
C ALA A 653 13.62 -20.12 21.22
N SER A 654 12.77 -21.15 21.10
CA SER A 654 12.97 -22.39 21.83
C SER A 654 14.23 -23.10 21.35
N GLU A 655 15.07 -23.48 22.31
CA GLU A 655 16.30 -24.25 22.07
C GLU A 655 16.04 -25.77 22.03
N ARG A 656 14.78 -26.23 22.18
CA ARG A 656 14.44 -27.66 22.19
C ARG A 656 14.40 -28.26 20.80
N ILE A 657 13.54 -27.71 19.94
CA ILE A 657 13.42 -28.12 18.54
C ILE A 657 14.15 -27.07 17.70
N PRO A 658 15.23 -27.42 16.98
CA PRO A 658 15.94 -26.49 16.12
C PRO A 658 15.03 -25.95 15.02
N LYS A 659 15.12 -24.64 14.75
CA LYS A 659 14.20 -23.92 13.87
C LYS A 659 14.94 -23.27 12.72
N LEU A 660 14.49 -23.55 11.50
CA LEU A 660 14.90 -22.85 10.31
C LEU A 660 14.25 -21.46 10.32
N GLU A 661 15.03 -20.44 10.69
CA GLU A 661 14.56 -19.05 10.66
C GLU A 661 14.55 -18.51 9.23
N LEU A 662 13.36 -18.15 8.71
CA LEU A 662 13.14 -17.75 7.31
C LEU A 662 12.54 -16.34 7.18
N ASN A 663 12.71 -15.74 6.01
CA ASN A 663 12.03 -14.49 5.63
C ASN A 663 10.59 -14.78 5.14
N ASN A 664 9.69 -13.84 5.40
CA ASN A 664 8.25 -13.85 5.08
C ASN A 664 7.92 -14.16 3.61
N HIS A 665 8.85 -13.90 2.68
CA HIS A 665 8.64 -14.13 1.25
C HIS A 665 9.17 -15.48 0.74
N ILE A 666 10.04 -16.16 1.49
CA ILE A 666 10.67 -17.42 1.08
C ILE A 666 9.96 -18.63 1.70
N TRP A 667 9.41 -18.47 2.91
CA TRP A 667 8.91 -19.59 3.69
C TRP A 667 7.85 -20.48 3.00
N PRO A 668 6.92 -20.00 2.14
CA PRO A 668 5.94 -20.91 1.53
C PRO A 668 6.64 -21.94 0.64
N SER A 669 7.61 -21.50 -0.16
CA SER A 669 8.42 -22.38 -1.01
C SER A 669 9.26 -23.36 -0.18
N VAL A 670 9.83 -22.90 0.93
CA VAL A 670 10.61 -23.80 1.81
C VAL A 670 9.69 -24.79 2.53
N LEU A 671 8.49 -24.37 2.95
CA LEU A 671 7.52 -25.24 3.59
C LEU A 671 7.10 -26.38 2.65
N ASP A 672 6.80 -26.07 1.38
CA ASP A 672 6.49 -27.09 0.38
C ASP A 672 7.61 -28.13 0.26
N VAL A 673 8.85 -27.67 0.11
CA VAL A 673 10.03 -28.53 0.04
C VAL A 673 10.18 -29.41 1.29
N LEU A 674 9.94 -28.84 2.48
CA LEU A 674 10.09 -29.57 3.74
C LEU A 674 8.97 -30.58 3.97
N ILE A 675 7.72 -30.28 3.57
CA ILE A 675 6.59 -31.20 3.63
C ILE A 675 6.85 -32.43 2.74
N ASP A 676 7.37 -32.20 1.54
CA ASP A 676 7.77 -33.28 0.63
C ASP A 676 8.91 -34.13 1.19
N ALA A 677 9.90 -33.49 1.83
CA ALA A 677 11.11 -34.16 2.31
C ALA A 677 10.95 -34.89 3.66
N ALA A 678 10.10 -34.38 4.56
CA ALA A 678 10.05 -34.86 5.94
C ALA A 678 9.55 -36.31 6.04
N GLY A 679 10.26 -37.17 6.77
CA GLY A 679 9.83 -38.56 7.00
C GLY A 679 8.56 -38.67 7.85
N LEU A 680 8.35 -37.72 8.75
CA LEU A 680 7.16 -37.56 9.57
C LEU A 680 6.80 -36.07 9.66
N ILE A 681 5.54 -35.72 9.51
CA ILE A 681 5.05 -34.36 9.77
C ILE A 681 4.27 -34.38 11.07
N VAL A 682 4.58 -33.46 11.97
CA VAL A 682 3.88 -33.27 13.25
C VAL A 682 3.20 -31.91 13.22
N MET A 683 1.88 -31.91 13.03
CA MET A 683 1.08 -30.69 12.93
C MET A 683 0.37 -30.40 14.24
N TRP A 684 0.65 -29.25 14.86
CA TRP A 684 -0.07 -28.81 16.06
C TRP A 684 -1.23 -27.88 15.70
N MET A 685 -2.45 -28.34 15.97
CA MET A 685 -3.69 -27.58 15.85
C MET A 685 -4.09 -27.01 17.21
N ASN A 686 -3.59 -25.82 17.53
CA ASN A 686 -3.93 -25.12 18.76
C ASN A 686 -5.10 -24.14 18.62
N ALA A 687 -5.37 -23.69 17.39
CA ALA A 687 -6.48 -22.82 17.01
C ALA A 687 -6.99 -23.18 15.60
N ALA A 688 -8.26 -22.86 15.31
CA ALA A 688 -8.81 -22.93 13.97
C ALA A 688 -8.58 -21.59 13.24
N SER A 689 -7.44 -21.45 12.56
CA SER A 689 -7.05 -20.24 11.83
C SER A 689 -6.82 -20.53 10.35
N PRO A 690 -6.95 -19.53 9.46
CA PRO A 690 -6.59 -19.68 8.04
C PRO A 690 -5.20 -20.30 7.84
N GLY A 691 -4.23 -19.92 8.68
CA GLY A 691 -2.87 -20.44 8.62
C GLY A 691 -2.75 -21.94 8.86
N VAL A 692 -3.44 -22.44 9.89
CA VAL A 692 -3.52 -23.89 10.17
C VAL A 692 -4.15 -24.63 8.99
N PHE A 693 -5.18 -24.04 8.37
CA PHE A 693 -5.83 -24.63 7.20
C PHE A 693 -4.93 -24.62 5.97
N ASP A 694 -4.14 -23.56 5.75
CA ASP A 694 -3.18 -23.48 4.64
C ASP A 694 -2.10 -24.57 4.76
N GLU A 695 -1.56 -24.79 5.96
CA GLU A 695 -0.58 -25.85 6.23
C GLU A 695 -1.17 -27.25 6.05
N LEU A 696 -2.39 -27.49 6.56
CA LEU A 696 -3.09 -28.75 6.35
C LEU A 696 -3.39 -29.00 4.86
N ASN A 697 -3.79 -27.96 4.12
CA ASN A 697 -4.01 -28.03 2.68
C ASN A 697 -2.72 -28.33 1.93
N ALA A 698 -1.58 -27.76 2.33
CA ALA A 698 -0.28 -28.10 1.76
C ALA A 698 0.04 -29.58 1.97
N ILE A 699 -0.11 -30.10 3.20
CA ILE A 699 0.09 -31.54 3.49
C ILE A 699 -0.80 -32.43 2.61
N VAL A 700 -2.07 -32.06 2.44
CA VAL A 700 -3.01 -32.81 1.60
C VAL A 700 -2.64 -32.74 0.13
N THR A 701 -2.23 -31.56 -0.35
CA THR A 701 -1.82 -31.33 -1.75
C THR A 701 -0.59 -32.16 -2.12
N HIS A 702 0.38 -32.27 -1.19
CA HIS A 702 1.58 -33.09 -1.33
C HIS A 702 1.35 -34.59 -1.06
N GLY A 703 0.11 -34.99 -0.72
CA GLY A 703 -0.22 -36.40 -0.47
C GLY A 703 0.49 -36.99 0.76
N ARG A 704 0.82 -36.18 1.76
CA ARG A 704 1.64 -36.57 2.93
C ARG A 704 0.81 -36.97 4.15
N GLN A 705 -0.49 -37.23 4.00
CA GLN A 705 -1.37 -37.49 5.13
C GLN A 705 -1.00 -38.79 5.88
N ASP A 706 -0.54 -39.84 5.17
CA ASP A 706 -0.13 -41.14 5.74
C ASP A 706 1.21 -41.09 6.51
N SER A 707 1.93 -39.98 6.41
CA SER A 707 3.14 -39.66 7.17
C SER A 707 2.92 -38.47 8.11
N THR A 708 1.68 -38.12 8.44
CA THR A 708 1.35 -36.95 9.27
C THR A 708 0.65 -37.34 10.57
N MET A 709 1.18 -36.84 11.69
CA MET A 709 0.57 -36.85 13.01
C MET A 709 -0.01 -35.46 13.31
N VAL A 710 -1.30 -35.40 13.63
CA VAL A 710 -1.99 -34.16 14.02
C VAL A 710 -2.24 -34.16 15.52
N ILE A 711 -1.82 -33.11 16.21
CA ILE A 711 -2.05 -32.91 17.65
C ILE A 711 -3.12 -31.83 17.82
N VAL A 712 -4.24 -32.19 18.43
CA VAL A 712 -5.42 -31.32 18.55
C VAL A 712 -5.57 -30.82 19.98
N SER A 713 -5.71 -29.50 20.18
CA SER A 713 -6.06 -28.93 21.48
C SER A 713 -7.56 -29.13 21.78
N ALA A 714 -7.94 -29.25 23.06
CA ALA A 714 -9.35 -29.40 23.45
C ALA A 714 -10.23 -28.25 22.91
N SER A 715 -9.71 -27.03 22.90
CA SER A 715 -10.40 -25.85 22.35
C SER A 715 -10.71 -25.99 20.86
N VAL A 716 -9.83 -26.60 20.06
CA VAL A 716 -10.08 -26.81 18.63
C VAL A 716 -11.09 -27.93 18.41
N GLU A 717 -11.00 -29.00 19.20
CA GLU A 717 -11.94 -30.12 19.15
C GLU A 717 -13.38 -29.66 19.44
N GLU A 718 -13.56 -28.72 20.38
CA GLU A 718 -14.86 -28.10 20.69
C GLU A 718 -15.36 -27.16 19.58
N GLN A 719 -14.46 -26.40 18.95
CA GLN A 719 -14.81 -25.39 17.94
C GLN A 719 -15.06 -25.98 16.55
N VAL A 720 -14.45 -27.12 16.24
CA VAL A 720 -14.46 -27.72 14.91
C VAL A 720 -14.99 -29.16 14.98
N PRO A 721 -16.32 -29.37 14.89
CA PRO A 721 -16.94 -30.68 15.08
C PRO A 721 -16.39 -31.80 14.19
N VAL A 722 -15.90 -31.46 13.00
CA VAL A 722 -15.28 -32.41 12.06
C VAL A 722 -14.00 -33.05 12.61
N ILE A 723 -13.29 -32.35 13.49
CA ILE A 723 -12.05 -32.84 14.12
C ILE A 723 -12.37 -33.92 15.16
N ALA A 724 -13.48 -33.79 15.88
CA ALA A 724 -13.95 -34.82 16.80
C ALA A 724 -14.33 -36.11 16.03
N GLU A 725 -14.96 -35.99 14.87
CA GLU A 725 -15.28 -37.12 13.98
C GLU A 725 -14.02 -37.79 13.42
N LEU A 726 -13.03 -37.02 12.98
CA LEU A 726 -11.73 -37.52 12.54
C LEU A 726 -11.04 -38.38 13.59
N ARG A 727 -11.05 -37.91 14.84
CA ARG A 727 -10.45 -38.61 15.97
C ARG A 727 -11.21 -39.89 16.30
N LYS A 728 -12.54 -39.83 16.35
CA LYS A 728 -13.39 -41.01 16.61
C LYS A 728 -13.16 -42.10 15.56
N ALA A 729 -13.08 -41.73 14.29
CA ALA A 729 -12.81 -42.65 13.18
C ALA A 729 -11.48 -43.39 13.31
N GLN A 730 -10.46 -42.76 13.91
CA GLN A 730 -9.15 -43.39 14.15
C GLN A 730 -9.10 -44.27 15.41
N LEU A 731 -9.82 -43.91 16.48
CA LEU A 731 -9.89 -44.72 17.71
C LEU A 731 -10.67 -46.02 17.51
N GLU A 732 -11.66 -46.05 16.63
CA GLU A 732 -12.51 -47.23 16.36
C GLU A 732 -11.89 -48.26 15.39
N ALA A 733 -10.56 -48.22 15.18
CA ALA A 733 -9.81 -49.21 14.41
C ALA A 733 -10.30 -49.44 12.95
N GLY A 734 -10.70 -48.37 12.24
CA GLY A 734 -10.79 -48.40 10.76
C GLY A 734 -12.02 -47.78 10.10
N GLY A 735 -12.93 -47.13 10.83
CA GLY A 735 -14.09 -46.46 10.23
C GLY A 735 -13.69 -45.32 9.28
N ALA A 736 -14.28 -45.25 8.09
CA ALA A 736 -14.17 -44.05 7.25
C ALA A 736 -14.88 -42.88 7.93
N PRO A 737 -14.33 -41.64 7.87
CA PRO A 737 -15.12 -40.47 8.22
C PRO A 737 -16.45 -40.54 7.46
N ALA A 738 -17.53 -40.10 8.08
CA ALA A 738 -18.86 -40.13 7.45
C ALA A 738 -18.89 -39.33 6.14
N ASP A 739 -18.05 -38.29 6.04
CA ASP A 739 -17.83 -37.51 4.84
C ASP A 739 -16.47 -37.87 4.19
N PRO A 740 -16.46 -38.43 2.97
CA PRO A 740 -15.23 -38.77 2.25
C PRO A 740 -14.39 -37.56 1.82
N ALA A 741 -14.89 -36.33 1.92
CA ALA A 741 -14.12 -35.11 1.68
C ALA A 741 -13.15 -34.79 2.83
N ILE A 742 -13.30 -35.43 3.99
CA ILE A 742 -12.43 -35.22 5.14
C ILE A 742 -11.13 -36.04 4.98
N PRO A 743 -9.94 -35.39 4.97
CA PRO A 743 -8.67 -36.10 4.78
C PRO A 743 -8.34 -37.00 5.97
N ARG A 744 -7.87 -38.22 5.69
CA ARG A 744 -7.38 -39.16 6.71
C ARG A 744 -5.89 -38.97 6.96
N PHE A 745 -5.51 -38.73 8.21
CA PHE A 745 -4.11 -38.64 8.62
C PHE A 745 -3.61 -39.95 9.24
N ALA A 746 -2.29 -40.12 9.32
CA ALA A 746 -1.67 -41.30 9.91
C ALA A 746 -2.03 -41.48 11.38
N LEU A 747 -2.14 -40.37 12.11
CA LEU A 747 -2.48 -40.34 13.53
C LEU A 747 -3.05 -38.97 13.92
N VAL A 748 -4.14 -38.92 14.67
CA VAL A 748 -4.68 -37.72 15.33
C VAL A 748 -4.77 -38.00 16.83
N ILE A 749 -4.09 -37.19 17.64
CA ILE A 749 -4.05 -37.34 19.11
C ILE A 749 -4.48 -36.06 19.81
N ASN A 750 -5.06 -36.20 21.00
CA ASN A 750 -5.36 -35.03 21.82
C ASN A 750 -4.06 -34.54 22.48
N GLN A 751 -3.89 -33.22 22.55
CA GLN A 751 -2.76 -32.59 23.24
C GLN A 751 -2.61 -33.05 24.70
N GLY A 752 -3.71 -33.39 25.38
CA GLY A 752 -3.71 -33.94 26.73
C GLY A 752 -3.06 -35.32 26.83
N ASP A 753 -3.07 -36.11 25.75
CA ASP A 753 -2.55 -37.49 25.73
C ASP A 753 -1.02 -37.55 25.60
N LEU A 754 -0.36 -36.44 25.27
CA LEU A 754 1.10 -36.39 25.17
C LEU A 754 1.74 -36.68 26.53
N PRO A 755 2.83 -37.47 26.60
CA PRO A 755 3.55 -37.70 27.83
C PRO A 755 4.12 -36.38 28.37
N GLU A 756 4.31 -36.30 29.69
CA GLU A 756 5.11 -35.24 30.31
C GLU A 756 6.58 -35.35 29.88
N GLU A 757 7.36 -34.32 30.16
CA GLU A 757 8.79 -34.32 29.87
C GLU A 757 9.51 -35.52 30.53
N GLY A 758 10.26 -36.29 29.75
CA GLY A 758 10.94 -37.51 30.21
C GLY A 758 10.02 -38.72 30.40
N GLY A 759 8.73 -38.59 30.08
CA GLY A 759 7.77 -39.69 30.10
C GLY A 759 7.98 -40.70 28.96
N THR A 760 7.30 -41.85 29.07
CA THR A 760 7.40 -42.92 28.07
C THR A 760 6.70 -42.52 26.76
N PRO A 761 7.34 -42.75 25.59
CA PRO A 761 6.70 -42.54 24.29
C PRO A 761 5.37 -43.28 24.15
N LEU A 762 4.40 -42.68 23.48
CA LEU A 762 3.11 -43.34 23.22
C LEU A 762 3.31 -44.52 22.25
N PRO A 763 2.73 -45.71 22.51
CA PRO A 763 2.92 -46.88 21.64
C PRO A 763 2.51 -46.63 20.18
N GLN A 764 1.40 -45.93 19.97
CA GLN A 764 0.92 -45.56 18.63
C GLN A 764 1.87 -44.62 17.88
N VAL A 765 2.52 -43.69 18.59
CA VAL A 765 3.54 -42.80 18.00
C VAL A 765 4.82 -43.56 17.72
N THR A 766 5.23 -44.44 18.64
CA THR A 766 6.41 -45.31 18.46
C THR A 766 6.25 -46.21 17.24
N ASN A 767 5.10 -46.87 17.09
CA ASN A 767 4.79 -47.71 15.93
C ASN A 767 4.83 -46.91 14.62
N LEU A 768 4.33 -45.67 14.62
CA LEU A 768 4.37 -44.79 13.46
C LEU A 768 5.80 -44.40 13.09
N VAL A 769 6.60 -43.99 14.07
CA VAL A 769 8.02 -43.62 13.93
C VAL A 769 8.85 -44.78 13.38
N GLU A 770 8.63 -46.00 13.88
CA GLU A 770 9.30 -47.21 13.41
C GLU A 770 8.87 -47.58 11.98
N ARG A 771 7.56 -47.53 11.69
CA ARG A 771 7.02 -47.81 10.34
C ARG A 771 7.60 -46.86 9.28
N LEU A 772 7.83 -45.61 9.64
CA LEU A 772 8.38 -44.58 8.77
C LEU A 772 9.92 -44.56 8.77
N GLY A 773 10.58 -45.43 9.54
CA GLY A 773 12.04 -45.58 9.55
C GLY A 773 12.80 -44.42 10.19
N LEU A 774 12.19 -43.66 11.10
CA LEU A 774 12.83 -42.49 11.74
C LEU A 774 13.77 -42.85 12.91
N ARG A 775 13.77 -44.10 13.37
CA ARG A 775 14.74 -44.60 14.35
C ARG A 775 15.82 -45.40 13.64
N SER A 776 17.08 -45.07 13.94
CA SER A 776 18.28 -45.76 13.46
C SER A 776 18.39 -47.18 13.99
#